data_AF-A0A433A1U7-F1
#
_entry.id   AF-A0A433A1U7-F1
#
_cell.length_a   1.000
_cell.length_b   1.000
_cell.length_c   1.000
_cell.angle_alpha   90.00
_cell.angle_beta   90.00
_cell.angle_gamma   90.00
#
_symmetry.space_group_name_H-M   'P 1'
#
loop_
_entity.id
_entity.type
_entity.pdbx_description
1 polymer ?
#
loop_
_entity_poly.entity_id
_entity_poly.type
_entity_poly.pdbx_seq_one_letter_code
_entity_poly.pdbx_strand_id
1 'polypeptide(L)'
;LPGHKVSENIAKTRKSTPGVGLISPPPHHDIYSIEDLKQLIYDLKCSNPRARVSVKLVSEVGVGIVAAGVAKAKADHILISGHDGGTGASRWTGIKYAGLPWELGLAETHQTLVLNDLRGRVIVQTDGQIKTGRDIAIACLLGAEEWGFATTPLIALGCTMMRKCHLNTCPVGIATQDPELRKKFAGEPEHVINFFFYVADELRKIMAKLGFRSINEMVGRTDLLKVNDSFRNYKTANIDLSPILTPAFTLRPGVATHNVRKQNHNLHTRLDNFLVDESEPALSKREAVKIKADVVNTDRALGTTLSYHVSKRLGEEGLPHDTIHVNLTGSAGQSFGAFLAKGITLELEGDANDYVGKGLSGGRLVIYPPKNVLFKSEENILIGNVCLYGATSGETFFRGISAERFCVRNSGATAVCEGVGDHGCEYMTGGCAVILGGTGRNFAAGMSGGIAYVLDVDGDFKSKVNMEMVELETVNEDEEVAYLRGLIEDHRHYTGSEIADRILKSWSTYLPKFVKILPTEYRLVLEKQRIAKIAAAEAAAVEAKPNGVVNGTVTAHVHSNGTKANGVREAAIADVEDSIIDEEQAKIRVEKLDRLRGFVKYKRRGDKYRNTSKRSKDWEEINSRLSVPELQEQAARCMDCGVPFCQADSGCPIGNIIPKWNELVFKNQWKDALNRLLMTNNFPEFTGRVCPAPCEGACVLGINEAPVSIKSIEAAIIDRGFDEGWIVPNPPAMRTGKTVAIIGSGPAGLAAADQLNKAGHIVTVYDRNDRIGGLLMYGIPNMKLDKKFVQRRVDLMAAEGVTFTANAHVGVDVDANEIRSQNDAIIIATGATWPRDLKIPGRELNGIHFAMDFLQANTKSLLDSELADSKYINAKDKHVVVIGGGDTGNDCIGTSMRHGARSVVNFELLPQPPATRALDNPWPQFPRVFKVDYGHSEVQDHFGKDPREFCVLSKDFVADGNGNVKGINTVRVEWTKDAVGRWNMKEVAGSEEFFPADLVLLSMGFLGPEDTLVKQLAVKQDGRSNIETPKGKYSTSVSGVFAAGDCR
;
A
#
# COMPACT_ATOMS: atom_id res chain seq x y z
N LEU A 1 -7.19 15.92 1.60
CA LEU A 1 -6.48 15.09 2.61
C LEU A 1 -7.51 14.62 3.62
N PRO A 2 -7.70 13.31 3.82
CA PRO A 2 -8.69 12.80 4.79
C PRO A 2 -8.39 13.28 6.21
N GLY A 3 -9.44 13.60 6.99
CA GLY A 3 -9.33 14.21 8.33
C GLY A 3 -8.56 13.34 9.33
N HIS A 4 -8.71 12.02 9.27
CA HIS A 4 -7.94 11.07 10.09
C HIS A 4 -6.44 10.98 9.73
N LYS A 5 -5.99 11.71 8.70
CA LYS A 5 -4.57 11.95 8.40
C LYS A 5 -4.11 13.35 8.80
N VAL A 6 -5.01 14.22 9.27
CA VAL A 6 -4.67 15.56 9.73
C VAL A 6 -4.31 15.46 11.21
N SER A 7 -3.09 14.98 11.48
CA SER A 7 -2.50 14.95 12.83
C SER A 7 -2.26 16.37 13.35
N GLU A 8 -1.98 16.51 14.64
CA GLU A 8 -1.63 17.81 15.25
C GLU A 8 -0.49 18.52 14.51
N ASN A 9 0.58 17.79 14.16
CA ASN A 9 1.70 18.36 13.40
C ASN A 9 1.28 18.83 12.00
N ILE A 10 0.40 18.09 11.31
CA ILE A 10 -0.10 18.49 9.99
C ILE A 10 -1.02 19.71 10.13
N ALA A 11 -1.91 19.70 11.11
CA ALA A 11 -2.80 20.80 11.41
C ALA A 11 -2.03 22.08 11.72
N LYS A 12 -1.02 22.00 12.60
CA LYS A 12 -0.10 23.12 12.90
C LYS A 12 0.60 23.64 11.65
N THR A 13 1.14 22.75 10.82
CA THR A 13 1.84 23.11 9.57
C THR A 13 0.90 23.80 8.59
N ARG A 14 -0.36 23.38 8.54
CA ARG A 14 -1.37 23.89 7.61
C ARG A 14 -2.23 25.01 8.18
N LYS A 15 -1.95 25.46 9.43
CA LYS A 15 -2.77 26.42 10.18
C LYS A 15 -4.26 26.04 10.13
N SER A 16 -4.53 24.76 10.37
CA SER A 16 -5.87 24.16 10.35
C SER A 16 -6.16 23.42 11.66
N THR A 17 -7.36 22.85 11.78
CA THR A 17 -7.78 22.09 12.96
C THR A 17 -7.40 20.60 12.84
N PRO A 18 -6.83 19.96 13.88
CA PRO A 18 -6.58 18.51 13.89
C PRO A 18 -7.86 17.71 13.70
N GLY A 19 -7.79 16.64 12.90
CA GLY A 19 -8.92 15.73 12.64
C GLY A 19 -9.91 16.21 11.56
N VAL A 20 -9.91 17.49 11.19
CA VAL A 20 -10.79 18.06 10.17
C VAL A 20 -10.28 17.74 8.76
N GLY A 21 -11.17 17.29 7.88
CA GLY A 21 -10.82 16.98 6.49
C GLY A 21 -10.42 18.22 5.70
N LEU A 22 -9.32 18.15 4.94
CA LEU A 22 -8.85 19.27 4.12
C LEU A 22 -9.10 19.01 2.64
N ILE A 23 -10.21 19.51 2.11
CA ILE A 23 -10.49 19.55 0.68
C ILE A 23 -10.03 20.92 0.18
N SER A 24 -9.08 20.93 -0.75
CA SER A 24 -8.65 22.19 -1.35
C SER A 24 -9.64 22.58 -2.46
N PRO A 25 -9.88 23.88 -2.66
CA PRO A 25 -10.68 24.34 -3.79
C PRO A 25 -10.09 23.81 -5.10
N PRO A 26 -10.91 23.44 -6.10
CA PRO A 26 -10.40 23.05 -7.40
C PRO A 26 -9.58 24.14 -8.11
N PRO A 27 -10.00 25.44 -8.12
CA PRO A 27 -9.18 26.51 -8.68
C PRO A 27 -8.29 27.17 -7.62
N HIS A 28 -7.23 27.80 -8.09
CA HIS A 28 -6.59 28.89 -7.38
C HIS A 28 -7.50 30.13 -7.50
N HIS A 29 -7.98 30.68 -6.38
CA HIS A 29 -8.93 31.81 -6.44
C HIS A 29 -8.28 33.13 -6.88
N ASP A 30 -6.96 33.16 -6.97
CA ASP A 30 -6.15 34.23 -7.55
C ASP A 30 -5.67 33.93 -8.97
N ILE A 31 -6.29 32.94 -9.65
CA ILE A 31 -6.01 32.58 -11.05
C ILE A 31 -7.32 32.22 -11.76
N TYR A 32 -7.98 33.20 -12.38
CA TYR A 32 -9.12 32.96 -13.27
C TYR A 32 -8.81 33.16 -14.75
N SER A 33 -7.63 33.72 -15.04
CA SER A 33 -7.16 34.03 -16.38
C SER A 33 -5.63 33.95 -16.47
N ILE A 34 -5.08 34.16 -17.66
CA ILE A 34 -3.62 34.13 -17.87
C ILE A 34 -2.92 35.36 -17.28
N GLU A 35 -3.61 36.49 -17.25
CA GLU A 35 -3.17 37.73 -16.62
C GLU A 35 -3.12 37.61 -15.09
N ASP A 36 -4.05 36.86 -14.49
CA ASP A 36 -4.00 36.53 -13.06
C ASP A 36 -2.83 35.61 -12.73
N LEU A 37 -2.57 34.59 -13.58
CA LEU A 37 -1.37 33.77 -13.43
C LEU A 37 -0.10 34.63 -13.52
N LYS A 38 -0.06 35.58 -14.46
CA LYS A 38 1.05 36.53 -14.58
C LYS A 38 1.17 37.41 -13.32
N GLN A 39 0.05 37.78 -12.70
CA GLN A 39 0.05 38.51 -11.43
C GLN A 39 0.62 37.64 -10.30
N LEU A 40 0.18 36.39 -10.14
CA LEU A 40 0.75 35.48 -9.13
C LEU A 40 2.25 35.23 -9.36
N ILE A 41 2.69 34.99 -10.60
CA ILE A 41 4.12 34.85 -10.92
C ILE A 41 4.89 36.12 -10.50
N TYR A 42 4.30 37.29 -10.73
CA TYR A 42 4.86 38.55 -10.28
C TYR A 42 4.95 38.62 -8.75
N ASP A 43 3.86 38.34 -8.02
CA ASP A 43 3.82 38.34 -6.55
C ASP A 43 4.89 37.42 -5.94
N LEU A 44 5.05 36.21 -6.51
CA LEU A 44 6.05 35.24 -6.08
C LEU A 44 7.49 35.73 -6.31
N LYS A 45 7.73 36.46 -7.40
CA LYS A 45 9.04 37.07 -7.68
C LYS A 45 9.30 38.29 -6.79
N CYS A 46 8.25 39.01 -6.41
CA CYS A 46 8.33 40.09 -5.43
C CYS A 46 8.64 39.54 -4.03
N SER A 47 8.01 38.44 -3.63
CA SER A 47 8.21 37.82 -2.31
C SER A 47 9.48 36.98 -2.23
N ASN A 48 10.02 36.52 -3.36
CA ASN A 48 11.33 35.87 -3.41
C ASN A 48 12.02 36.08 -4.78
N PRO A 49 12.84 37.13 -4.92
CA PRO A 49 13.50 37.46 -6.18
C PRO A 49 14.49 36.40 -6.69
N ARG A 50 14.93 35.45 -5.83
CA ARG A 50 15.91 34.41 -6.18
C ARG A 50 15.27 33.10 -6.66
N ALA A 51 13.98 32.89 -6.43
CA ALA A 51 13.31 31.62 -6.74
C ALA A 51 12.99 31.49 -8.24
N ARG A 52 13.04 30.27 -8.78
CA ARG A 52 12.38 29.94 -10.05
C ARG A 52 10.88 29.76 -9.80
N VAL A 53 10.05 30.24 -10.71
CA VAL A 53 8.60 29.99 -10.67
C VAL A 53 8.25 28.93 -11.71
N SER A 54 7.68 27.83 -11.21
CA SER A 54 7.22 26.70 -12.02
C SER A 54 5.70 26.66 -12.08
N VAL A 55 5.15 26.46 -13.27
CA VAL A 55 3.73 26.18 -13.46
C VAL A 55 3.56 24.71 -13.82
N LYS A 56 2.85 23.97 -12.95
CA LYS A 56 2.53 22.56 -13.18
C LYS A 56 1.22 22.46 -13.95
N LEU A 57 1.28 21.93 -15.16
CA LEU A 57 0.15 21.63 -16.02
C LEU A 57 -0.01 20.10 -16.14
N VAL A 58 -1.21 19.67 -16.49
CA VAL A 58 -1.50 18.28 -16.84
C VAL A 58 -1.60 18.20 -18.36
N SER A 59 -1.09 17.12 -18.94
CA SER A 59 -1.21 16.85 -20.37
C SER A 59 -2.68 16.75 -20.77
N GLU A 60 -3.08 17.58 -21.72
CA GLU A 60 -4.37 17.58 -22.39
C GLU A 60 -4.22 18.23 -23.77
N VAL A 61 -5.21 18.07 -24.64
CA VAL A 61 -5.20 18.74 -25.95
C VAL A 61 -5.26 20.24 -25.75
N GLY A 62 -4.33 20.98 -26.38
CA GLY A 62 -4.26 22.45 -26.27
C GLY A 62 -3.33 22.94 -25.17
N VAL A 63 -2.70 22.04 -24.39
CA VAL A 63 -1.75 22.42 -23.34
C VAL A 63 -0.57 23.22 -23.88
N GLY A 64 -0.18 23.03 -25.15
CA GLY A 64 0.90 23.81 -25.76
C GLY A 64 0.56 25.29 -25.91
N ILE A 65 -0.71 25.62 -26.17
CA ILE A 65 -1.21 27.00 -26.25
C ILE A 65 -1.17 27.63 -24.86
N VAL A 66 -1.63 26.90 -23.84
CA VAL A 66 -1.57 27.34 -22.44
C VAL A 66 -0.10 27.57 -22.03
N ALA A 67 0.81 26.65 -22.36
CA ALA A 67 2.23 26.77 -22.07
C ALA A 67 2.87 28.00 -22.73
N ALA A 68 2.46 28.37 -23.95
CA ALA A 68 2.89 29.61 -24.57
C ALA A 68 2.41 30.85 -23.78
N GLY A 69 1.17 30.83 -23.29
CA GLY A 69 0.66 31.84 -22.35
C GLY A 69 1.50 31.92 -21.08
N VAL A 70 1.79 30.79 -20.46
CA VAL A 70 2.62 30.66 -19.25
C VAL A 70 4.04 31.24 -19.45
N ALA A 71 4.67 30.94 -20.59
CA ALA A 71 5.97 31.50 -20.93
C ALA A 71 5.93 33.02 -21.11
N LYS A 72 4.84 33.57 -21.68
CA LYS A 72 4.60 35.02 -21.80
C LYS A 72 4.27 35.67 -20.45
N ALA A 73 3.65 34.93 -19.54
CA ALA A 73 3.41 35.30 -18.15
C ALA A 73 4.71 35.31 -17.30
N LYS A 74 5.85 35.01 -17.92
CA LYS A 74 7.21 35.03 -17.35
C LYS A 74 7.49 33.92 -16.33
N ALA A 75 6.84 32.77 -16.44
CA ALA A 75 7.31 31.59 -15.71
C ALA A 75 8.73 31.22 -16.17
N ASP A 76 9.56 30.68 -15.26
CA ASP A 76 10.89 30.17 -15.59
C ASP A 76 10.83 28.71 -16.06
N HIS A 77 9.78 28.01 -15.63
CA HIS A 77 9.70 26.56 -15.71
C HIS A 77 8.25 26.10 -15.94
N ILE A 78 8.08 25.10 -16.81
CA ILE A 78 6.79 24.50 -17.14
C ILE A 78 6.90 22.99 -16.95
N LEU A 79 6.05 22.42 -16.10
CA LEU A 79 5.96 20.97 -15.90
C LEU A 79 4.71 20.44 -16.63
N ILE A 80 4.89 19.47 -17.52
CA ILE A 80 3.80 18.71 -18.15
C ILE A 80 3.68 17.34 -17.49
N SER A 81 2.56 17.12 -16.80
CA SER A 81 2.29 15.91 -16.03
C SER A 81 1.41 14.94 -16.81
N GLY A 82 1.78 13.67 -16.87
CA GLY A 82 0.95 12.63 -17.47
C GLY A 82 -0.28 12.26 -16.64
N HIS A 83 -1.28 11.68 -17.29
CA HIS A 83 -2.51 11.15 -16.65
C HIS A 83 -2.23 10.04 -15.61
N ASP A 84 -1.05 9.45 -15.65
CA ASP A 84 -0.62 8.28 -14.89
C ASP A 84 0.15 8.64 -13.61
N GLY A 85 0.21 9.93 -13.26
CA GLY A 85 0.77 10.43 -12.01
C GLY A 85 0.19 9.75 -10.75
N GLY A 86 1.03 9.57 -9.73
CA GLY A 86 0.61 9.01 -8.44
C GLY A 86 -0.20 9.99 -7.59
N THR A 87 -1.14 9.49 -6.79
CA THR A 87 -1.88 10.30 -5.81
C THR A 87 -2.06 9.56 -4.48
N GLY A 88 -2.02 10.29 -3.38
CA GLY A 88 -2.30 9.76 -2.04
C GLY A 88 -3.80 9.57 -1.77
N ALA A 89 -4.66 10.37 -2.43
CA ALA A 89 -6.11 10.31 -2.33
C ALA A 89 -6.75 11.04 -3.52
N SER A 90 -7.58 10.34 -4.30
CA SER A 90 -8.41 10.92 -5.36
C SER A 90 -9.62 10.02 -5.63
N ARG A 91 -10.66 10.57 -6.26
CA ARG A 91 -11.78 9.78 -6.76
C ARG A 91 -11.31 8.90 -7.93
N TRP A 92 -11.89 7.71 -8.04
CA TRP A 92 -11.52 6.76 -9.10
C TRP A 92 -11.74 7.33 -10.51
N THR A 93 -12.79 8.13 -10.68
CA THR A 93 -13.10 8.81 -11.94
C THR A 93 -11.96 9.73 -12.39
N GLY A 94 -11.40 10.52 -11.48
CA GLY A 94 -10.25 11.38 -11.77
C GLY A 94 -8.99 10.59 -12.11
N ILE A 95 -8.76 9.43 -11.48
CA ILE A 95 -7.59 8.58 -11.77
C ILE A 95 -7.69 7.89 -13.13
N LYS A 96 -8.90 7.51 -13.56
CA LYS A 96 -9.10 6.69 -14.76
C LYS A 96 -9.48 7.46 -16.01
N TYR A 97 -10.04 8.66 -15.87
CA TYR A 97 -10.67 9.36 -16.99
C TYR A 97 -10.24 10.83 -17.15
N ALA A 98 -9.28 11.32 -16.36
CA ALA A 98 -8.77 12.69 -16.49
C ALA A 98 -7.29 12.71 -16.90
N GLY A 99 -6.93 13.63 -17.79
CA GLY A 99 -5.59 13.81 -18.33
C GLY A 99 -5.27 12.90 -19.53
N LEU A 100 -4.16 13.22 -20.22
CA LEU A 100 -3.61 12.46 -21.35
C LEU A 100 -2.16 12.00 -21.07
N PRO A 101 -1.61 11.09 -21.90
CA PRO A 101 -0.20 10.69 -21.81
C PRO A 101 0.73 11.90 -21.88
N TRP A 102 1.82 11.87 -21.11
CA TRP A 102 2.76 12.99 -21.07
C TRP A 102 3.49 13.16 -22.41
N GLU A 103 3.66 12.10 -23.21
CA GLU A 103 4.29 12.15 -24.53
C GLU A 103 3.56 13.12 -25.47
N LEU A 104 2.22 13.16 -25.41
CA LEU A 104 1.40 14.06 -26.22
C LEU A 104 1.60 15.52 -25.78
N GLY A 105 1.33 15.80 -24.51
CA GLY A 105 1.39 17.17 -23.99
C GLY A 105 2.81 17.74 -23.99
N LEU A 106 3.84 16.91 -23.78
CA LEU A 106 5.23 17.31 -23.82
C LEU A 106 5.64 17.73 -25.24
N ALA A 107 5.35 16.88 -26.24
CA ALA A 107 5.65 17.20 -27.63
C ALA A 107 4.89 18.45 -28.10
N GLU A 108 3.59 18.53 -27.81
CA GLU A 108 2.77 19.70 -28.16
C GLU A 108 3.33 20.99 -27.53
N THR A 109 3.70 20.94 -26.25
CA THR A 109 4.31 22.05 -25.52
C THR A 109 5.64 22.45 -26.15
N HIS A 110 6.53 21.48 -26.40
CA HIS A 110 7.83 21.74 -26.98
C HIS A 110 7.72 22.38 -28.36
N GLN A 111 6.91 21.79 -29.24
CA GLN A 111 6.67 22.26 -30.61
C GLN A 111 6.05 23.66 -30.62
N THR A 112 5.01 23.90 -29.82
CA THR A 112 4.33 25.20 -29.76
C THR A 112 5.24 26.31 -29.24
N LEU A 113 6.05 26.03 -28.22
CA LEU A 113 7.00 27.00 -27.69
C LEU A 113 8.12 27.35 -28.69
N VAL A 114 8.59 26.38 -29.48
CA VAL A 114 9.58 26.64 -30.54
C VAL A 114 8.96 27.46 -31.66
N LEU A 115 7.76 27.08 -32.11
CA LEU A 115 7.03 27.81 -33.15
C LEU A 115 6.87 29.30 -32.78
N ASN A 116 6.65 29.61 -31.51
CA ASN A 116 6.43 30.97 -31.01
C ASN A 116 7.70 31.72 -30.53
N ASP A 117 8.92 31.16 -30.67
CA ASP A 117 10.17 31.74 -30.09
C ASP A 117 10.08 32.04 -28.57
N LEU A 118 9.46 31.09 -27.85
CA LEU A 118 9.31 31.11 -26.41
C LEU A 118 10.13 30.02 -25.71
N ARG A 119 10.46 28.93 -26.43
CA ARG A 119 11.17 27.77 -25.85
C ARG A 119 12.50 28.12 -25.19
N GLY A 120 13.24 29.09 -25.74
CA GLY A 120 14.50 29.58 -25.19
C GLY A 120 14.40 30.27 -23.82
N ARG A 121 13.18 30.57 -23.33
CA ARG A 121 12.93 31.36 -22.10
C ARG A 121 12.52 30.51 -20.90
N VAL A 122 12.14 29.26 -21.13
CA VAL A 122 11.59 28.37 -20.10
C VAL A 122 12.27 27.01 -20.12
N ILE A 123 12.40 26.39 -18.96
CA ILE A 123 12.75 24.97 -18.83
C ILE A 123 11.45 24.16 -18.91
N VAL A 124 11.46 23.05 -19.66
CA VAL A 124 10.31 22.13 -19.72
C VAL A 124 10.63 20.84 -18.99
N GLN A 125 9.84 20.51 -17.97
CA GLN A 125 9.91 19.25 -17.23
C GLN A 125 8.74 18.35 -17.60
N THR A 126 8.91 17.04 -17.46
CA THR A 126 7.79 16.11 -17.48
C THR A 126 7.82 15.13 -16.30
N ASP A 127 6.63 14.69 -15.86
CA ASP A 127 6.43 13.59 -14.92
C ASP A 127 5.28 12.70 -15.39
N GLY A 128 5.15 11.49 -14.81
CA GLY A 128 4.12 10.52 -15.20
C GLY A 128 4.70 9.12 -15.37
N GLN A 129 4.66 8.32 -14.30
CA GLN A 129 5.24 6.97 -14.23
C GLN A 129 6.62 6.80 -14.90
N ILE A 130 7.50 7.80 -14.85
CA ILE A 130 8.88 7.66 -15.34
C ILE A 130 9.63 6.71 -14.40
N LYS A 131 10.17 5.60 -14.94
CA LYS A 131 10.81 4.54 -14.12
C LYS A 131 12.24 4.21 -14.52
N THR A 132 12.57 4.40 -15.79
CA THR A 132 13.81 3.88 -16.38
C THR A 132 14.63 4.99 -17.04
N GLY A 133 15.91 4.73 -17.27
CA GLY A 133 16.75 5.60 -18.09
C GLY A 133 16.23 5.73 -19.53
N ARG A 134 15.59 4.68 -20.06
CA ARG A 134 14.88 4.75 -21.36
C ARG A 134 13.72 5.74 -21.36
N ASP A 135 12.90 5.79 -20.30
CA ASP A 135 11.79 6.74 -20.22
C ASP A 135 12.31 8.18 -20.23
N ILE A 136 13.40 8.43 -19.47
CA ILE A 136 14.09 9.73 -19.50
C ILE A 136 14.59 10.06 -20.91
N ALA A 137 15.24 9.11 -21.58
CA ALA A 137 15.77 9.32 -22.93
C ALA A 137 14.66 9.72 -23.91
N ILE A 138 13.51 9.03 -23.88
CA ILE A 138 12.36 9.37 -24.72
C ILE A 138 11.83 10.76 -24.37
N ALA A 139 11.62 11.07 -23.09
CA ALA A 139 11.17 12.39 -22.66
C ALA A 139 12.14 13.51 -23.10
N CYS A 140 13.45 13.28 -23.01
CA CYS A 140 14.47 14.22 -23.47
C CYS A 140 14.35 14.47 -24.98
N LEU A 141 14.27 13.40 -25.78
CA LEU A 141 14.13 13.50 -27.24
C LEU A 141 12.83 14.21 -27.65
N LEU A 142 11.75 14.07 -26.87
CA LEU A 142 10.49 14.78 -27.08
C LEU A 142 10.51 16.25 -26.61
N GLY A 143 11.55 16.69 -25.89
CA GLY A 143 11.77 18.11 -25.58
C GLY A 143 11.89 18.48 -24.09
N ALA A 144 11.87 17.50 -23.17
CA ALA A 144 12.08 17.75 -21.74
C ALA A 144 13.56 17.98 -21.39
N GLU A 145 13.81 18.84 -20.41
CA GLU A 145 15.13 19.14 -19.83
C GLU A 145 15.26 18.65 -18.38
N GLU A 146 14.14 18.51 -17.67
CA GLU A 146 14.07 17.98 -16.31
C GLU A 146 13.01 16.86 -16.24
N TRP A 147 13.12 15.95 -15.27
CA TRP A 147 12.23 14.80 -15.12
C TRP A 147 11.78 14.62 -13.67
N GLY A 148 10.47 14.53 -13.45
CA GLY A 148 9.87 14.35 -12.13
C GLY A 148 9.64 12.89 -11.78
N PHE A 149 10.05 12.49 -10.58
CA PHE A 149 9.86 11.15 -10.03
C PHE A 149 9.05 11.22 -8.75
N ALA A 150 8.05 10.33 -8.63
CA ALA A 150 7.23 10.23 -7.43
C ALA A 150 7.08 8.78 -6.98
N THR A 151 6.35 7.96 -7.73
CA THR A 151 6.05 6.57 -7.33
C THR A 151 7.29 5.69 -7.22
N THR A 152 8.26 5.83 -8.12
CA THR A 152 9.45 4.96 -8.17
C THR A 152 10.42 5.19 -7.00
N PRO A 153 10.77 6.43 -6.60
CA PRO A 153 11.49 6.66 -5.34
C PRO A 153 10.73 6.14 -4.12
N LEU A 154 9.39 6.25 -4.08
CA LEU A 154 8.60 5.67 -2.99
C LEU A 154 8.71 4.14 -2.97
N ILE A 155 8.79 3.48 -4.13
CA ILE A 155 9.05 2.03 -4.22
C ILE A 155 10.45 1.70 -3.72
N ALA A 156 11.47 2.48 -4.10
CA ALA A 156 12.83 2.31 -3.57
C ALA A 156 12.90 2.47 -2.04
N LEU A 157 12.05 3.34 -1.47
CA LEU A 157 11.88 3.50 -0.03
C LEU A 157 11.03 2.40 0.64
N GLY A 158 10.48 1.44 -0.12
CA GLY A 158 9.73 0.30 0.41
C GLY A 158 8.23 0.26 0.09
N CYS A 159 7.71 1.13 -0.78
CA CYS A 159 6.29 1.09 -1.17
C CYS A 159 5.97 -0.23 -1.89
N THR A 160 5.06 -1.01 -1.30
CA THR A 160 4.61 -2.31 -1.84
C THR A 160 3.41 -2.21 -2.79
N MET A 161 3.10 -1.01 -3.27
CA MET A 161 1.98 -0.74 -4.18
C MET A 161 0.61 -1.25 -3.67
N MET A 162 0.39 -1.17 -2.35
CA MET A 162 -0.86 -1.56 -1.71
C MET A 162 -2.07 -0.70 -2.13
N ARG A 163 -1.85 0.56 -2.58
CA ARG A 163 -2.88 1.52 -3.04
C ARG A 163 -3.96 1.89 -2.00
N LYS A 164 -3.63 1.78 -0.71
CA LYS A 164 -4.48 2.20 0.43
C LYS A 164 -3.96 3.46 1.13
N CYS A 165 -3.22 4.31 0.41
CA CYS A 165 -2.59 5.53 0.93
C CYS A 165 -3.58 6.50 1.62
N HIS A 166 -4.83 6.52 1.15
CA HIS A 166 -5.91 7.36 1.68
C HIS A 166 -6.48 6.87 3.01
N LEU A 167 -6.28 5.59 3.36
CA LEU A 167 -6.87 4.96 4.54
C LEU A 167 -6.03 5.11 5.80
N ASN A 168 -4.83 5.69 5.71
CA ASN A 168 -3.91 5.83 6.84
C ASN A 168 -3.43 4.47 7.40
N THR A 169 -3.39 3.43 6.55
CA THR A 169 -3.04 2.05 6.93
C THR A 169 -1.87 1.49 6.12
N CYS A 170 -0.93 2.36 5.74
CA CYS A 170 0.26 1.94 5.01
C CYS A 170 1.13 1.00 5.87
N PRO A 171 1.34 -0.28 5.50
CA PRO A 171 2.00 -1.29 6.34
C PRO A 171 3.51 -1.09 6.44
N VAL A 172 4.08 -0.26 5.56
CA VAL A 172 5.51 0.07 5.44
C VAL A 172 5.82 1.51 5.91
N GLY A 173 4.89 2.16 6.60
CA GLY A 173 5.13 3.48 7.21
C GLY A 173 5.26 4.68 6.26
N ILE A 174 5.15 4.51 4.95
CA ILE A 174 5.29 5.60 3.96
C ILE A 174 4.10 6.56 3.97
N ALA A 175 2.92 6.11 3.53
CA ALA A 175 1.78 6.98 3.29
C ALA A 175 0.80 7.00 4.48
N THR A 176 1.31 7.07 5.70
CA THR A 176 0.52 7.01 6.95
C THR A 176 1.01 8.03 7.99
N GLN A 177 0.09 8.48 8.83
CA GLN A 177 0.30 9.36 9.98
C GLN A 177 0.08 8.61 11.30
N ASP A 178 -0.32 7.34 11.22
CA ASP A 178 -0.41 6.45 12.38
C ASP A 178 1.00 6.19 12.96
N PRO A 179 1.26 6.49 14.25
CA PRO A 179 2.58 6.33 14.85
C PRO A 179 3.11 4.89 14.82
N GLU A 180 2.26 3.89 15.05
CA GLU A 180 2.68 2.48 15.07
C GLU A 180 3.06 2.00 13.67
N LEU A 181 2.34 2.45 12.64
CA LEU A 181 2.69 2.12 11.27
C LEU A 181 3.91 2.89 10.78
N ARG A 182 4.12 4.14 11.22
CA ARG A 182 5.31 4.93 10.88
C ARG A 182 6.60 4.31 11.41
N LYS A 183 6.57 3.62 12.56
CA LYS A 183 7.71 2.85 13.08
C LYS A 183 8.18 1.75 12.12
N LYS A 184 7.32 1.30 11.20
CA LYS A 184 7.63 0.27 10.20
C LYS A 184 8.33 0.81 8.94
N PHE A 185 8.62 2.11 8.89
CA PHE A 185 9.35 2.70 7.77
C PHE A 185 10.84 2.34 7.87
N ALA A 186 11.32 1.56 6.90
CA ALA A 186 12.71 1.11 6.81
C ALA A 186 13.47 1.72 5.60
N GLY A 187 12.92 2.77 4.99
CA GLY A 187 13.52 3.41 3.83
C GLY A 187 14.67 4.34 4.23
N GLU A 188 15.82 4.17 3.59
CA GLU A 188 17.01 5.00 3.81
C GLU A 188 17.25 5.95 2.61
N PRO A 189 17.84 7.14 2.82
CA PRO A 189 18.24 8.04 1.73
C PRO A 189 19.06 7.35 0.64
N GLU A 190 19.95 6.43 1.04
CA GLU A 190 20.82 5.63 0.19
C GLU A 190 20.03 4.82 -0.85
N HIS A 191 18.84 4.33 -0.50
CA HIS A 191 18.00 3.59 -1.45
C HIS A 191 17.57 4.47 -2.64
N VAL A 192 17.23 5.73 -2.36
CA VAL A 192 16.82 6.70 -3.40
C VAL A 192 18.03 7.18 -4.20
N ILE A 193 19.16 7.42 -3.53
CA ILE A 193 20.42 7.78 -4.17
C ILE A 193 20.85 6.69 -5.16
N ASN A 194 20.87 5.44 -4.73
CA ASN A 194 21.22 4.29 -5.57
C ASN A 194 20.25 4.14 -6.75
N PHE A 195 18.95 4.30 -6.51
CA PHE A 195 17.95 4.31 -7.58
C PHE A 195 18.28 5.35 -8.67
N PHE A 196 18.56 6.60 -8.28
CA PHE A 196 18.90 7.64 -9.25
C PHE A 196 20.25 7.39 -9.95
N PHE A 197 21.24 6.80 -9.28
CA PHE A 197 22.48 6.39 -9.93
C PHE A 197 22.24 5.33 -11.02
N TYR A 198 21.41 4.32 -10.77
CA TYR A 198 21.08 3.32 -11.78
C TYR A 198 20.34 3.91 -12.99
N VAL A 199 19.35 4.77 -12.72
CA VAL A 199 18.58 5.44 -13.78
C VAL A 199 19.47 6.38 -14.61
N ALA A 200 20.35 7.13 -13.95
CA ALA A 200 21.30 8.01 -14.63
C ALA A 200 22.35 7.23 -15.44
N ASP A 201 22.85 6.11 -14.92
CA ASP A 201 23.79 5.25 -15.65
C ASP A 201 23.16 4.62 -16.90
N GLU A 202 21.91 4.15 -16.80
CA GLU A 202 21.15 3.66 -17.94
C GLU A 202 20.96 4.75 -19.01
N LEU A 203 20.56 5.97 -18.60
CA LEU A 203 20.44 7.11 -19.51
C LEU A 203 21.77 7.41 -20.22
N ARG A 204 22.88 7.47 -19.48
CA ARG A 204 24.21 7.74 -20.05
C ARG A 204 24.62 6.69 -21.08
N LYS A 205 24.32 5.41 -20.84
CA LYS A 205 24.54 4.33 -21.83
C LYS A 205 23.73 4.55 -23.10
N ILE A 206 22.47 4.99 -22.98
CA ILE A 206 21.62 5.32 -24.13
C ILE A 206 22.17 6.54 -24.89
N MET A 207 22.52 7.61 -24.18
CA MET A 207 23.14 8.81 -24.76
C MET A 207 24.40 8.47 -25.56
N ALA A 208 25.30 7.68 -24.97
CA ALA A 208 26.53 7.25 -25.63
C ALA A 208 26.25 6.42 -26.90
N LYS A 209 25.22 5.55 -26.87
CA LYS A 209 24.80 4.77 -28.04
C LYS A 209 24.21 5.64 -29.16
N LEU A 210 23.54 6.73 -28.81
CA LEU A 210 22.98 7.70 -29.76
C LEU A 210 23.98 8.78 -30.20
N GLY A 211 25.16 8.84 -29.57
CA GLY A 211 26.23 9.78 -29.92
C GLY A 211 26.17 11.14 -29.21
N PHE A 212 25.38 11.28 -28.15
CA PHE A 212 25.27 12.52 -27.37
C PHE A 212 26.26 12.56 -26.19
N ARG A 213 26.86 13.73 -25.94
CA ARG A 213 27.77 13.97 -24.81
C ARG A 213 27.12 14.78 -23.69
N SER A 214 26.11 15.57 -24.01
CA SER A 214 25.36 16.39 -23.06
C SER A 214 23.85 16.26 -23.26
N ILE A 215 23.07 16.59 -22.23
CA ILE A 215 21.60 16.58 -22.30
C ILE A 215 21.12 17.60 -23.35
N ASN A 216 21.69 18.81 -23.39
CA ASN A 216 21.26 19.87 -24.28
C ASN A 216 21.39 19.50 -25.77
N GLU A 217 22.35 18.66 -26.15
CA GLU A 217 22.48 18.14 -27.53
C GLU A 217 21.32 17.20 -27.91
N MET A 218 20.71 16.55 -26.92
CA MET A 218 19.66 15.53 -27.07
C MET A 218 18.24 16.10 -26.99
N VAL A 219 18.04 17.22 -26.29
CA VAL A 219 16.71 17.83 -26.09
C VAL A 219 16.03 18.12 -27.43
N GLY A 220 14.84 17.55 -27.63
CA GLY A 220 14.02 17.79 -28.82
C GLY A 220 14.47 17.09 -30.10
N ARG A 221 15.46 16.18 -30.03
CA ARG A 221 15.96 15.38 -31.16
C ARG A 221 15.04 14.21 -31.53
N THR A 222 13.77 14.50 -31.79
CA THR A 222 12.77 13.48 -32.18
C THR A 222 13.11 12.77 -33.49
N ASP A 223 14.01 13.31 -34.30
CA ASP A 223 14.57 12.69 -35.51
C ASP A 223 15.30 11.37 -35.24
N LEU A 224 15.65 11.08 -33.97
CA LEU A 224 16.23 9.81 -33.54
C LEU A 224 15.21 8.78 -33.04
N LEU A 225 13.92 9.12 -33.05
CA LEU A 225 12.83 8.22 -32.69
C LEU A 225 12.13 7.71 -33.96
N LYS A 226 11.79 6.42 -33.95
CA LYS A 226 10.98 5.80 -35.00
C LYS A 226 9.98 4.81 -34.41
N VAL A 227 8.85 4.63 -35.09
CA VAL A 227 7.85 3.62 -34.73
C VAL A 227 8.44 2.23 -34.92
N ASN A 228 8.17 1.32 -33.99
CA ASN A 228 8.54 -0.08 -34.14
C ASN A 228 7.34 -0.88 -34.67
N ASP A 229 7.33 -1.13 -35.98
CA ASP A 229 6.21 -1.81 -36.65
C ASP A 229 6.08 -3.30 -36.28
N SER A 230 7.10 -3.92 -35.67
CA SER A 230 7.01 -5.33 -35.23
C SER A 230 5.94 -5.58 -34.17
N PHE A 231 5.48 -4.53 -33.48
CA PHE A 231 4.43 -4.62 -32.45
C PHE A 231 3.03 -4.25 -32.96
N ARG A 232 2.88 -3.87 -34.24
CA ARG A 232 1.56 -3.52 -34.78
C ARG A 232 0.65 -4.75 -34.80
N ASN A 233 -0.57 -4.57 -34.29
CA ASN A 233 -1.65 -5.53 -34.38
C ASN A 233 -2.95 -4.82 -34.80
N TYR A 234 -4.03 -5.58 -34.96
CA TYR A 234 -5.31 -5.04 -35.43
C TYR A 234 -5.87 -3.89 -34.56
N LYS A 235 -5.52 -3.84 -33.26
CA LYS A 235 -5.95 -2.76 -32.35
C LYS A 235 -5.12 -1.48 -32.49
N THR A 236 -3.86 -1.60 -32.92
CA THR A 236 -2.92 -0.46 -33.01
C THR A 236 -2.68 -0.01 -34.45
N ALA A 237 -3.31 -0.66 -35.44
CA ALA A 237 -3.08 -0.42 -36.86
C ALA A 237 -3.27 1.05 -37.25
N ASN A 238 -4.24 1.74 -36.63
CA ASN A 238 -4.63 3.11 -36.96
C ASN A 238 -3.96 4.18 -36.07
N ILE A 239 -2.99 3.81 -35.23
CA ILE A 239 -2.24 4.80 -34.44
C ILE A 239 -1.22 5.50 -35.34
N ASP A 240 -1.35 6.82 -35.46
CA ASP A 240 -0.38 7.70 -36.10
C ASP A 240 0.39 8.50 -35.04
N LEU A 241 1.72 8.30 -35.00
CA LEU A 241 2.63 8.99 -34.08
C LEU A 241 3.40 10.12 -34.80
N SER A 242 3.16 10.34 -36.09
CA SER A 242 3.85 11.38 -36.86
C SER A 242 3.75 12.79 -36.26
N PRO A 243 2.62 13.22 -35.63
CA PRO A 243 2.56 14.54 -35.01
C PRO A 243 3.50 14.69 -33.82
N ILE A 244 3.65 13.63 -33.01
CA ILE A 244 4.53 13.62 -31.83
C ILE A 244 6.00 13.58 -32.25
N LEU A 245 6.31 12.87 -33.33
CA LEU A 245 7.68 12.69 -33.82
C LEU A 245 8.19 13.86 -34.69
N THR A 246 7.34 14.84 -34.98
CA THR A 246 7.73 16.02 -35.78
C THR A 246 8.85 16.80 -35.09
N PRO A 247 10.05 16.92 -35.71
CA PRO A 247 11.19 17.60 -35.08
C PRO A 247 10.93 19.10 -34.92
N ALA A 248 10.90 19.59 -33.68
CA ALA A 248 10.51 20.96 -33.41
C ALA A 248 11.44 22.00 -34.07
N PHE A 249 12.73 21.69 -34.26
CA PHE A 249 13.68 22.58 -34.91
C PHE A 249 13.36 22.86 -36.39
N THR A 250 12.57 22.00 -37.06
CA THR A 250 12.14 22.23 -38.45
C THR A 250 10.92 23.14 -38.53
N LEU A 251 10.16 23.30 -37.44
CA LEU A 251 8.98 24.17 -37.39
C LEU A 251 9.34 25.65 -37.51
N ARG A 252 10.48 26.04 -36.91
CA ARG A 252 11.01 27.41 -36.99
C ARG A 252 12.54 27.40 -36.92
N PRO A 253 13.23 27.34 -38.08
CA PRO A 253 14.69 27.31 -38.13
C PRO A 253 15.34 28.52 -37.43
N GLY A 254 16.45 28.29 -36.73
CA GLY A 254 17.23 29.32 -36.04
C GLY A 254 16.73 29.71 -34.63
N VAL A 255 15.60 29.15 -34.17
CA VAL A 255 15.08 29.35 -32.82
C VAL A 255 15.64 28.30 -31.85
N ALA A 256 15.87 28.70 -30.60
CA ALA A 256 16.33 27.80 -29.54
C ALA A 256 15.30 26.70 -29.23
N THR A 257 15.77 25.46 -29.12
CA THR A 257 14.95 24.27 -28.77
C THR A 257 15.00 23.89 -27.29
N HIS A 258 15.87 24.53 -26.51
CA HIS A 258 16.01 24.35 -25.07
C HIS A 258 16.22 25.71 -24.38
N ASN A 259 16.28 25.75 -23.06
CA ASN A 259 16.43 27.01 -22.33
C ASN A 259 17.83 27.63 -22.55
N VAL A 260 17.88 28.90 -22.99
CA VAL A 260 19.14 29.62 -23.24
C VAL A 260 19.20 31.00 -22.57
N ARG A 261 18.08 31.49 -22.02
CA ARG A 261 18.00 32.77 -21.31
C ARG A 261 17.00 32.74 -20.17
N LYS A 262 17.26 33.56 -19.16
CA LYS A 262 16.36 33.76 -18.00
C LYS A 262 15.28 34.81 -18.30
N GLN A 263 14.19 34.77 -17.56
CA GLN A 263 13.12 35.78 -17.61
C GLN A 263 13.54 37.06 -16.89
N ASN A 264 13.17 38.22 -17.44
CA ASN A 264 13.37 39.52 -16.79
C ASN A 264 12.03 40.06 -16.27
N HIS A 265 11.93 40.25 -14.95
CA HIS A 265 10.73 40.74 -14.26
C HIS A 265 10.74 42.26 -14.00
N ASN A 266 11.83 42.97 -14.33
CA ASN A 266 11.98 44.41 -14.09
C ASN A 266 11.75 44.84 -12.62
N LEU A 267 12.20 44.02 -11.65
CA LEU A 267 11.94 44.29 -10.23
C LEU A 267 12.64 45.57 -9.70
N HIS A 268 13.64 46.09 -10.41
CA HIS A 268 14.42 47.26 -10.01
C HIS A 268 13.66 48.59 -10.16
N THR A 269 12.57 48.65 -10.93
CA THR A 269 11.85 49.91 -11.22
C THR A 269 10.68 50.19 -10.27
N ARG A 270 10.57 49.44 -9.16
CA ARG A 270 9.37 49.42 -8.31
C ARG A 270 9.47 50.40 -7.14
N LEU A 271 8.33 50.98 -6.75
CA LEU A 271 8.20 51.79 -5.54
C LEU A 271 8.64 51.03 -4.27
N ASP A 272 8.47 49.71 -4.26
CA ASP A 272 8.87 48.85 -3.15
C ASP A 272 10.37 48.94 -2.81
N ASN A 273 11.23 49.26 -3.78
CA ASN A 273 12.66 49.43 -3.52
C ASN A 273 12.92 50.68 -2.68
N PHE A 274 12.18 51.78 -2.93
CA PHE A 274 12.22 52.96 -2.09
C PHE A 274 11.75 52.64 -0.65
N LEU A 275 10.68 51.85 -0.50
CA LEU A 275 10.22 51.42 0.83
C LEU A 275 11.29 50.59 1.57
N VAL A 276 12.03 49.75 0.85
CA VAL A 276 13.15 48.97 1.43
C VAL A 276 14.29 49.88 1.87
N ASP A 277 14.70 50.83 1.03
CA ASP A 277 15.80 51.75 1.31
C ASP A 277 15.51 52.60 2.56
N GLU A 278 14.31 53.19 2.64
CA GLU A 278 13.87 53.97 3.80
C GLU A 278 13.67 53.11 5.06
N SER A 279 13.47 51.80 4.91
CA SER A 279 13.32 50.86 6.02
C SER A 279 14.64 50.28 6.53
N GLU A 280 15.80 50.63 5.96
CA GLU A 280 17.09 50.07 6.39
C GLU A 280 17.39 50.28 7.89
N PRO A 281 17.04 51.41 8.55
CA PRO A 281 17.18 51.54 10.01
C PRO A 281 16.35 50.50 10.79
N ALA A 282 15.12 50.22 10.35
CA ALA A 282 14.28 49.18 10.94
C ALA A 282 14.84 47.79 10.69
N LEU A 283 15.37 47.53 9.49
CA LEU A 283 15.90 46.22 9.11
C LEU A 283 17.24 45.88 9.77
N SER A 284 18.08 46.88 10.05
CA SER A 284 19.42 46.69 10.62
C SER A 284 19.47 46.89 12.14
N LYS A 285 18.73 47.87 12.66
CA LYS A 285 18.77 48.28 14.08
C LYS A 285 17.45 48.08 14.82
N ARG A 286 16.37 47.69 14.13
CA ARG A 286 15.02 47.56 14.69
C ARG A 286 14.45 48.88 15.23
N GLU A 287 14.87 50.00 14.65
CA GLU A 287 14.33 51.32 14.94
C GLU A 287 12.99 51.54 14.22
N ALA A 288 12.07 52.25 14.86
CA ALA A 288 10.78 52.56 14.25
C ALA A 288 10.93 53.61 13.15
N VAL A 289 10.36 53.34 11.97
CA VAL A 289 10.40 54.22 10.79
C VAL A 289 8.99 54.52 10.30
N LYS A 290 8.77 55.76 9.85
CA LYS A 290 7.54 56.20 9.21
C LYS A 290 7.84 56.70 7.81
N ILE A 291 7.19 56.11 6.82
CA ILE A 291 7.41 56.39 5.40
C ILE A 291 6.12 56.98 4.82
N LYS A 292 6.25 57.94 3.90
CA LYS A 292 5.13 58.50 3.13
C LYS A 292 5.40 58.32 1.65
N ALA A 293 4.42 57.85 0.89
CA ALA A 293 4.52 57.70 -0.55
C ALA A 293 3.15 57.79 -1.23
N ASP A 294 3.12 58.19 -2.50
CA ASP A 294 1.93 58.11 -3.33
C ASP A 294 1.88 56.75 -4.03
N VAL A 295 0.67 56.23 -4.27
CA VAL A 295 0.46 54.95 -4.95
C VAL A 295 -0.52 55.08 -6.11
N VAL A 296 -0.21 54.42 -7.22
CA VAL A 296 -1.12 54.31 -8.37
C VAL A 296 -1.41 52.85 -8.71
N ASN A 297 -2.49 52.59 -9.46
CA ASN A 297 -2.96 51.22 -9.71
C ASN A 297 -1.95 50.31 -10.45
N THR A 298 -0.92 50.90 -11.09
CA THR A 298 0.17 50.16 -11.73
C THR A 298 1.20 49.62 -10.72
N ASP A 299 1.23 50.16 -9.50
CA ASP A 299 2.05 49.68 -8.38
C ASP A 299 1.43 48.43 -7.76
N ARG A 300 1.85 47.29 -8.28
CA ARG A 300 1.35 45.97 -7.88
C ARG A 300 2.28 45.29 -6.88
N ALA A 301 1.71 44.44 -6.03
CA ALA A 301 2.43 43.73 -4.97
C ALA A 301 3.25 44.66 -4.05
N LEU A 302 2.71 45.83 -3.74
CA LEU A 302 3.38 46.81 -2.87
C LEU A 302 3.42 46.30 -1.43
N GLY A 303 4.56 46.47 -0.76
CA GLY A 303 4.88 45.93 0.56
C GLY A 303 5.48 44.52 0.55
N THR A 304 5.36 43.77 -0.54
CA THR A 304 5.77 42.36 -0.60
C THR A 304 7.29 42.18 -0.59
N THR A 305 8.05 43.02 -1.26
CA THR A 305 9.53 42.96 -1.29
C THR A 305 10.10 43.45 0.04
N LEU A 306 9.50 44.50 0.62
CA LEU A 306 9.82 44.92 1.98
C LEU A 306 9.62 43.76 2.96
N SER A 307 8.48 43.07 2.86
CA SER A 307 8.19 41.86 3.63
C SER A 307 9.24 40.76 3.44
N TYR A 308 9.70 40.54 2.21
CA TYR A 308 10.80 39.60 1.92
C TYR A 308 12.07 39.97 2.68
N HIS A 309 12.44 41.26 2.71
CA HIS A 309 13.64 41.71 3.44
C HIS A 309 13.51 41.53 4.95
N VAL A 310 12.33 41.81 5.53
CA VAL A 310 12.05 41.52 6.95
C VAL A 310 12.17 40.01 7.22
N SER A 311 11.42 39.20 6.48
CA SER A 311 11.36 37.74 6.69
C SER A 311 12.71 37.06 6.49
N LYS A 312 13.50 37.49 5.50
CA LYS A 312 14.83 36.93 5.21
C LYS A 312 15.83 37.23 6.33
N ARG A 313 15.75 38.40 6.96
CA ARG A 313 16.70 38.82 8.01
C ARG A 313 16.27 38.31 9.40
N LEU A 314 14.96 38.21 9.65
CA LEU A 314 14.41 38.03 11.01
C LEU A 314 13.55 36.77 11.19
N GLY A 315 13.24 36.04 10.11
CA GLY A 315 12.39 34.83 10.17
C GLY A 315 10.92 35.13 10.52
N GLU A 316 10.22 34.14 11.06
CA GLU A 316 8.78 34.21 11.40
C GLU A 316 8.49 35.17 12.56
N GLU A 317 9.46 35.45 13.45
CA GLU A 317 9.28 36.39 14.56
C GLU A 317 9.05 37.83 14.09
N GLY A 318 9.64 38.21 12.95
CA GLY A 318 9.49 39.51 12.32
C GLY A 318 9.98 40.67 13.19
N LEU A 319 9.32 41.82 13.08
CA LEU A 319 9.58 43.02 13.88
C LEU A 319 8.46 43.22 14.92
N PRO A 320 8.71 44.01 15.98
CA PRO A 320 7.64 44.53 16.84
C PRO A 320 6.57 45.27 16.03
N HIS A 321 5.34 45.32 16.56
CA HIS A 321 4.23 45.97 15.87
C HIS A 321 4.54 47.44 15.54
N ASP A 322 4.11 47.92 14.36
CA ASP A 322 4.30 49.30 13.86
C ASP A 322 5.77 49.78 13.78
N THR A 323 6.74 48.86 13.73
CA THR A 323 8.15 49.24 13.54
C THR A 323 8.34 49.90 12.17
N ILE A 324 7.67 49.42 11.13
CA ILE A 324 7.67 50.08 9.81
C ILE A 324 6.24 50.49 9.50
N HIS A 325 5.96 51.79 9.49
CA HIS A 325 4.63 52.33 9.17
C HIS A 325 4.69 53.13 7.87
N VAL A 326 4.07 52.61 6.83
CA VAL A 326 4.00 53.26 5.51
C VAL A 326 2.63 53.88 5.33
N ASN A 327 2.58 55.21 5.18
CA ASN A 327 1.37 55.96 4.88
C ASN A 327 1.32 56.23 3.37
N LEU A 328 0.25 55.77 2.75
CA LEU A 328 0.06 55.79 1.30
C LEU A 328 -1.18 56.59 0.94
N THR A 329 -1.12 57.31 -0.18
CA THR A 329 -2.27 58.04 -0.72
C THR A 329 -2.45 57.72 -2.20
N GLY A 330 -3.67 57.39 -2.60
CA GLY A 330 -4.01 57.06 -4.00
C GLY A 330 -4.72 55.71 -4.15
N SER A 331 -4.57 55.05 -5.29
CA SER A 331 -5.26 53.79 -5.60
C SER A 331 -4.25 52.66 -5.79
N ALA A 332 -4.25 51.66 -4.92
CA ALA A 332 -3.26 50.58 -4.97
C ALA A 332 -3.62 49.52 -6.02
N GLY A 333 -2.61 49.02 -6.72
CA GLY A 333 -2.77 47.92 -7.68
C GLY A 333 -3.03 46.57 -7.02
N GLN A 334 -3.14 45.54 -7.87
CA GLN A 334 -3.35 44.15 -7.43
C GLN A 334 -2.31 43.69 -6.38
N SER A 335 -2.76 42.88 -5.43
CA SER A 335 -1.92 42.25 -4.39
C SER A 335 -1.27 43.24 -3.42
N PHE A 336 -1.93 44.35 -3.12
CA PHE A 336 -1.49 45.29 -2.09
C PHE A 336 -1.30 44.60 -0.73
N GLY A 337 -0.12 44.70 -0.13
CA GLY A 337 0.18 44.04 1.13
C GLY A 337 0.26 42.50 1.05
N ALA A 338 0.49 41.93 -0.12
CA ALA A 338 0.63 40.48 -0.24
C ALA A 338 1.84 39.96 0.55
N PHE A 339 1.64 38.88 1.29
CA PHE A 339 2.62 38.22 2.15
C PHE A 339 3.25 39.15 3.21
N LEU A 340 2.53 40.18 3.67
CA LEU A 340 3.09 41.18 4.58
C LEU A 340 3.49 40.58 5.93
N ALA A 341 4.76 40.74 6.29
CA ALA A 341 5.36 40.22 7.51
C ALA A 341 5.02 41.07 8.74
N LYS A 342 5.11 40.44 9.91
CA LYS A 342 4.90 41.07 11.21
C LYS A 342 5.80 42.29 11.43
N GLY A 343 5.19 43.35 11.92
CA GLY A 343 5.82 44.64 12.24
C GLY A 343 5.84 45.65 11.11
N ILE A 344 5.30 45.29 9.93
CA ILE A 344 4.98 46.23 8.86
C ILE A 344 3.50 46.60 8.93
N THR A 345 3.21 47.90 8.91
CA THR A 345 1.87 48.47 8.83
C THR A 345 1.77 49.29 7.55
N LEU A 346 0.84 48.92 6.67
CA LEU A 346 0.51 49.71 5.48
C LEU A 346 -0.85 50.37 5.71
N GLU A 347 -0.84 51.70 5.70
CA GLU A 347 -2.02 52.55 5.82
C GLU A 347 -2.26 53.25 4.49
N LEU A 348 -3.44 53.06 3.90
CA LEU A 348 -3.82 53.60 2.61
C LEU A 348 -5.06 54.49 2.73
N GLU A 349 -4.86 55.78 2.49
CA GLU A 349 -5.93 56.75 2.26
C GLU A 349 -6.29 56.74 0.76
N GLY A 350 -7.38 56.03 0.41
CA GLY A 350 -7.76 55.77 -0.97
C GLY A 350 -8.52 54.46 -1.18
N ASP A 351 -8.20 53.73 -2.25
CA ASP A 351 -8.81 52.44 -2.62
C ASP A 351 -7.75 51.41 -3.06
N ALA A 352 -8.13 50.14 -3.14
CA ALA A 352 -7.24 49.08 -3.64
C ALA A 352 -7.97 48.09 -4.55
N ASN A 353 -7.24 47.49 -5.49
CA ASN A 353 -7.80 46.46 -6.38
C ASN A 353 -7.86 45.08 -5.68
N ASP A 354 -7.96 44.00 -6.44
CA ASP A 354 -8.05 42.62 -5.95
C ASP A 354 -6.81 42.16 -5.15
N TYR A 355 -7.01 41.09 -4.37
CA TYR A 355 -5.96 40.37 -3.64
C TYR A 355 -5.28 41.15 -2.50
N VAL A 356 -5.95 42.16 -1.93
CA VAL A 356 -5.45 42.87 -0.75
C VAL A 356 -5.13 41.87 0.36
N GLY A 357 -3.92 41.94 0.91
CA GLY A 357 -3.48 41.05 1.98
C GLY A 357 -3.42 39.57 1.59
N LYS A 358 -3.30 39.24 0.30
CA LYS A 358 -3.07 37.87 -0.17
C LYS A 358 -1.93 37.21 0.61
N GLY A 359 -2.21 36.08 1.25
CA GLY A 359 -1.24 35.36 2.07
C GLY A 359 -0.68 36.18 3.24
N LEU A 360 -1.47 37.08 3.84
CA LEU A 360 -1.03 37.90 4.98
C LEU A 360 -0.34 37.05 6.07
N SER A 361 0.79 37.54 6.57
CA SER A 361 1.71 36.79 7.44
C SER A 361 2.15 37.61 8.65
N GLY A 362 1.21 38.34 9.25
CA GLY A 362 1.41 39.02 10.52
C GLY A 362 1.48 40.55 10.44
N GLY A 363 1.57 41.13 9.25
CA GLY A 363 1.50 42.58 9.07
C GLY A 363 0.10 43.16 9.31
N ARG A 364 0.00 44.49 9.39
CA ARG A 364 -1.27 45.22 9.52
C ARG A 364 -1.61 45.98 8.25
N LEU A 365 -2.86 45.88 7.81
CA LEU A 365 -3.39 46.65 6.67
C LEU A 365 -4.55 47.52 7.13
N VAL A 366 -4.46 48.81 6.83
CA VAL A 366 -5.50 49.80 7.13
C VAL A 366 -5.85 50.51 5.84
N ILE A 367 -7.11 50.44 5.39
CA ILE A 367 -7.56 51.09 4.16
C ILE A 367 -8.86 51.84 4.45
N TYR A 368 -8.90 53.11 4.08
CA TYR A 368 -10.06 53.97 4.23
C TYR A 368 -10.13 54.99 3.08
N PRO A 369 -11.35 55.44 2.71
CA PRO A 369 -11.50 56.43 1.65
C PRO A 369 -10.88 57.77 2.05
N PRO A 370 -10.53 58.64 1.07
CA PRO A 370 -10.00 59.96 1.36
C PRO A 370 -10.89 60.75 2.33
N LYS A 371 -10.29 61.49 3.27
CA LYS A 371 -11.06 62.13 4.37
C LYS A 371 -12.12 63.13 3.92
N ASN A 372 -12.02 63.62 2.67
CA ASN A 372 -12.88 64.64 2.10
C ASN A 372 -13.96 64.08 1.14
N VAL A 373 -14.26 62.77 1.18
CA VAL A 373 -15.32 62.18 0.33
C VAL A 373 -16.72 62.50 0.83
N LEU A 374 -17.68 62.64 -0.09
CA LEU A 374 -19.10 62.90 0.20
C LEU A 374 -19.98 61.64 0.19
N PHE A 375 -19.45 60.52 -0.30
CA PHE A 375 -20.19 59.26 -0.34
C PHE A 375 -20.01 58.48 0.96
N LYS A 376 -20.99 57.63 1.28
CA LYS A 376 -20.95 56.74 2.44
C LYS A 376 -20.08 55.52 2.16
N SER A 377 -19.15 55.21 3.06
CA SER A 377 -18.21 54.10 2.87
C SER A 377 -18.93 52.74 2.86
N GLU A 378 -19.99 52.60 3.65
CA GLU A 378 -20.78 51.38 3.78
C GLU A 378 -21.66 51.04 2.56
N GLU A 379 -21.76 51.95 1.57
CA GLU A 379 -22.52 51.75 0.33
C GLU A 379 -21.60 51.60 -0.90
N ASN A 380 -20.26 51.65 -0.73
CA ASN A 380 -19.30 51.71 -1.84
C ASN A 380 -18.18 50.67 -1.70
N ILE A 381 -17.74 50.14 -2.85
CA ILE A 381 -16.61 49.22 -2.92
C ILE A 381 -15.32 49.99 -2.64
N LEU A 382 -14.56 49.52 -1.66
CA LEU A 382 -13.25 50.05 -1.29
C LEU A 382 -12.11 49.15 -1.80
N ILE A 383 -12.32 47.83 -1.71
CA ILE A 383 -11.32 46.82 -2.08
C ILE A 383 -11.91 45.75 -3.00
N GLY A 384 -11.06 45.24 -3.89
CA GLY A 384 -11.45 44.24 -4.88
C GLY A 384 -11.72 42.84 -4.31
N ASN A 385 -11.69 41.86 -5.21
CA ASN A 385 -12.03 40.46 -4.94
C ASN A 385 -10.90 39.73 -4.22
N VAL A 386 -11.24 38.60 -3.59
CA VAL A 386 -10.29 37.58 -3.11
C VAL A 386 -9.27 38.17 -2.11
N CYS A 387 -9.73 39.14 -1.33
CA CYS A 387 -8.96 39.74 -0.25
C CYS A 387 -8.67 38.69 0.84
N LEU A 388 -7.45 38.73 1.39
CA LEU A 388 -6.96 37.84 2.43
C LEU A 388 -6.91 36.36 2.02
N TYR A 389 -6.75 36.09 0.73
CA TYR A 389 -6.63 34.72 0.22
C TYR A 389 -5.49 33.96 0.91
N GLY A 390 -5.85 32.91 1.66
CA GLY A 390 -4.86 32.05 2.32
C GLY A 390 -4.05 32.75 3.43
N ALA A 391 -4.56 33.86 3.98
CA ALA A 391 -3.91 34.56 5.08
C ALA A 391 -3.68 33.64 6.30
N THR A 392 -2.55 33.80 6.98
CA THR A 392 -2.14 32.91 8.09
C THR A 392 -2.07 33.62 9.44
N SER A 393 -1.84 34.93 9.44
CA SER A 393 -1.85 35.81 10.60
C SER A 393 -1.85 37.27 10.15
N GLY A 394 -2.12 38.20 11.07
CA GLY A 394 -2.14 39.65 10.80
C GLY A 394 -3.51 40.26 11.05
N GLU A 395 -3.56 41.58 11.01
CA GLU A 395 -4.75 42.38 11.35
C GLU A 395 -5.11 43.30 10.20
N THR A 396 -6.40 43.39 9.87
CA THR A 396 -6.86 44.24 8.78
C THR A 396 -8.12 45.01 9.13
N PHE A 397 -8.16 46.27 8.70
CA PHE A 397 -9.24 47.20 8.98
C PHE A 397 -9.60 47.96 7.69
N PHE A 398 -10.78 47.67 7.14
CA PHE A 398 -11.23 48.19 5.83
C PHE A 398 -12.54 48.97 5.97
N ARG A 399 -12.48 50.29 5.80
CA ARG A 399 -13.64 51.19 5.90
C ARG A 399 -14.39 51.27 4.58
N GLY A 400 -15.09 50.20 4.23
CA GLY A 400 -15.96 50.11 3.06
C GLY A 400 -16.28 48.66 2.67
N ILE A 401 -16.87 48.46 1.49
CA ILE A 401 -17.26 47.13 1.00
C ILE A 401 -16.08 46.44 0.31
N SER A 402 -15.81 45.19 0.67
CA SER A 402 -15.01 44.26 -0.13
C SER A 402 -15.86 43.62 -1.22
N ALA A 403 -15.31 43.39 -2.40
CA ALA A 403 -15.99 42.65 -3.45
C ALA A 403 -16.11 41.13 -3.11
N GLU A 404 -16.08 40.24 -4.10
CA GLU A 404 -16.34 38.81 -3.89
C GLU A 404 -15.20 38.08 -3.15
N ARG A 405 -15.52 36.96 -2.49
CA ARG A 405 -14.57 35.99 -1.91
C ARG A 405 -13.64 36.58 -0.84
N PHE A 406 -14.15 37.53 -0.07
CA PHE A 406 -13.46 38.06 1.11
C PHE A 406 -13.09 36.94 2.09
N CYS A 407 -11.86 36.93 2.61
CA CYS A 407 -11.35 35.91 3.55
C CYS A 407 -11.41 34.47 3.02
N VAL A 408 -11.38 34.28 1.70
CA VAL A 408 -11.32 32.92 1.13
C VAL A 408 -10.06 32.20 1.61
N ARG A 409 -10.22 31.01 2.20
CA ARG A 409 -9.12 30.26 2.83
C ARG A 409 -8.36 30.99 3.95
N ASN A 410 -8.95 31.99 4.60
CA ASN A 410 -8.32 32.59 5.78
C ASN A 410 -8.05 31.49 6.83
N SER A 411 -6.82 31.43 7.32
CA SER A 411 -6.30 30.41 8.23
C SER A 411 -5.80 31.00 9.54
N GLY A 412 -5.91 32.32 9.77
CA GLY A 412 -5.46 32.92 11.02
C GLY A 412 -5.38 34.44 11.08
N ALA A 413 -5.75 35.17 10.02
CA ALA A 413 -5.82 36.63 10.08
C ALA A 413 -7.13 37.10 10.73
N THR A 414 -7.06 38.27 11.35
CA THR A 414 -8.21 39.02 11.89
C THR A 414 -8.56 40.15 10.92
N ALA A 415 -9.83 40.24 10.54
CA ALA A 415 -10.27 41.22 9.57
C ALA A 415 -11.57 41.90 10.00
N VAL A 416 -11.64 43.22 9.85
CA VAL A 416 -12.87 44.01 10.03
C VAL A 416 -13.18 44.77 8.75
N CYS A 417 -14.38 44.60 8.21
CA CYS A 417 -14.85 45.21 6.96
C CYS A 417 -16.30 45.72 7.11
N GLU A 418 -16.69 46.76 6.37
CA GLU A 418 -18.04 47.34 6.46
C GLU A 418 -19.08 46.64 5.58
N GLY A 419 -18.66 45.71 4.72
CA GLY A 419 -19.54 44.88 3.89
C GLY A 419 -18.75 43.97 2.98
N VAL A 420 -19.37 42.90 2.47
CA VAL A 420 -18.71 41.93 1.58
C VAL A 420 -19.64 41.45 0.47
N GLY A 421 -19.06 41.13 -0.69
CA GLY A 421 -19.77 40.49 -1.80
C GLY A 421 -20.07 39.00 -1.57
N ASP A 422 -20.32 38.28 -2.68
CA ASP A 422 -20.61 36.84 -2.67
C ASP A 422 -19.42 36.02 -2.15
N HIS A 423 -19.70 34.83 -1.61
CA HIS A 423 -18.70 33.84 -1.22
C HIS A 423 -17.75 34.31 -0.10
N GLY A 424 -18.20 35.20 0.79
CA GLY A 424 -17.45 35.61 1.97
C GLY A 424 -17.11 34.41 2.88
N CYS A 425 -15.88 34.39 3.41
CA CYS A 425 -15.34 33.35 4.29
C CYS A 425 -15.34 31.92 3.70
N GLU A 426 -15.38 31.78 2.37
CA GLU A 426 -15.35 30.47 1.73
C GLU A 426 -14.05 29.71 2.05
N TYR A 427 -14.14 28.43 2.39
CA TYR A 427 -13.00 27.57 2.78
C TYR A 427 -12.13 28.12 3.92
N MET A 428 -12.64 29.04 4.75
CA MET A 428 -11.90 29.54 5.91
C MET A 428 -11.65 28.40 6.90
N THR A 429 -10.40 28.30 7.39
CA THR A 429 -9.91 27.24 8.28
C THR A 429 -9.43 27.77 9.63
N GLY A 430 -9.36 29.09 9.81
CA GLY A 430 -8.93 29.75 11.03
C GLY A 430 -9.01 31.28 10.92
N GLY A 431 -8.76 31.99 12.01
CA GLY A 431 -8.84 33.46 12.07
C GLY A 431 -10.21 33.99 12.46
N CYS A 432 -10.37 35.31 12.38
CA CYS A 432 -11.59 36.02 12.75
C CYS A 432 -11.99 37.01 11.64
N ALA A 433 -13.26 37.02 11.23
CA ALA A 433 -13.79 37.98 10.26
C ALA A 433 -15.02 38.71 10.85
N VAL A 434 -14.95 40.03 10.98
CA VAL A 434 -16.04 40.88 11.46
C VAL A 434 -16.58 41.72 10.30
N ILE A 435 -17.85 41.56 9.96
CA ILE A 435 -18.52 42.28 8.89
C ILE A 435 -19.58 43.20 9.50
N LEU A 436 -19.41 44.51 9.34
CA LEU A 436 -20.26 45.54 9.95
C LEU A 436 -21.43 45.99 9.07
N GLY A 437 -21.74 45.24 8.01
CA GLY A 437 -22.82 45.54 7.08
C GLY A 437 -23.22 44.36 6.21
N GLY A 438 -23.76 44.65 5.02
CA GLY A 438 -24.35 43.65 4.13
C GLY A 438 -23.36 42.59 3.62
N THR A 439 -23.89 41.40 3.35
CA THR A 439 -23.15 40.26 2.77
C THR A 439 -23.81 39.77 1.49
N GLY A 440 -23.03 39.13 0.61
CA GLY A 440 -23.52 38.41 -0.57
C GLY A 440 -23.92 36.96 -0.29
N ARG A 441 -24.31 36.23 -1.34
CA ARG A 441 -24.79 34.83 -1.24
C ARG A 441 -23.65 33.83 -1.01
N ASN A 442 -24.04 32.62 -0.61
CA ASN A 442 -23.16 31.47 -0.40
C ASN A 442 -22.02 31.76 0.61
N PHE A 443 -22.33 32.56 1.63
CA PHE A 443 -21.41 32.90 2.71
C PHE A 443 -21.02 31.63 3.49
N ALA A 444 -19.76 31.54 3.91
CA ALA A 444 -19.16 30.45 4.69
C ALA A 444 -19.19 29.07 4.01
N ALA A 445 -19.36 28.99 2.68
CA ALA A 445 -19.30 27.71 1.98
C ALA A 445 -17.93 27.02 2.17
N GLY A 446 -17.94 25.76 2.59
CA GLY A 446 -16.72 25.00 2.88
C GLY A 446 -15.90 25.53 4.07
N MET A 447 -16.41 26.47 4.86
CA MET A 447 -15.75 26.98 6.06
C MET A 447 -15.65 25.86 7.10
N SER A 448 -14.42 25.46 7.44
CA SER A 448 -14.14 24.32 8.31
C SER A 448 -13.42 24.71 9.62
N GLY A 449 -13.05 25.99 9.78
CA GLY A 449 -12.51 26.52 11.02
C GLY A 449 -12.45 28.06 11.03
N GLY A 450 -12.23 28.65 12.21
CA GLY A 450 -12.30 30.09 12.42
C GLY A 450 -13.69 30.56 12.87
N ILE A 451 -13.83 31.87 13.09
CA ILE A 451 -15.08 32.50 13.53
C ILE A 451 -15.37 33.71 12.63
N ALA A 452 -16.64 33.89 12.27
CA ALA A 452 -17.10 35.11 11.63
C ALA A 452 -18.26 35.74 12.42
N TYR A 453 -18.28 37.06 12.49
CA TYR A 453 -19.36 37.86 13.08
C TYR A 453 -19.91 38.77 11.99
N VAL A 454 -21.23 38.70 11.76
CA VAL A 454 -21.91 39.52 10.75
C VAL A 454 -22.99 40.33 11.43
N LEU A 455 -23.01 41.64 11.19
CA LEU A 455 -24.09 42.50 11.62
C LEU A 455 -25.27 42.39 10.65
N ASP A 456 -26.32 41.67 11.05
CA ASP A 456 -27.53 41.47 10.25
C ASP A 456 -28.56 42.57 10.55
N VAL A 457 -28.44 43.71 9.87
CA VAL A 457 -29.34 44.86 10.08
C VAL A 457 -30.74 44.60 9.50
N ASP A 458 -30.80 43.93 8.34
CA ASP A 458 -32.03 43.72 7.55
C ASP A 458 -32.74 42.40 7.89
N GLY A 459 -32.11 41.50 8.64
CA GLY A 459 -32.67 40.21 9.04
C GLY A 459 -32.68 39.16 7.91
N ASP A 460 -31.90 39.39 6.85
CA ASP A 460 -31.88 38.56 5.64
C ASP A 460 -30.66 37.63 5.55
N PHE A 461 -29.69 37.77 6.46
CA PHE A 461 -28.40 37.10 6.38
C PHE A 461 -28.53 35.58 6.31
N LYS A 462 -29.41 34.99 7.13
CA LYS A 462 -29.62 33.53 7.19
C LYS A 462 -29.90 32.90 5.82
N SER A 463 -30.59 33.62 4.93
CA SER A 463 -30.92 33.11 3.58
C SER A 463 -29.72 33.07 2.63
N LYS A 464 -28.64 33.78 2.97
CA LYS A 464 -27.42 33.93 2.17
C LYS A 464 -26.30 32.98 2.61
N VAL A 465 -26.45 32.30 3.75
CA VAL A 465 -25.44 31.39 4.30
C VAL A 465 -25.56 29.99 3.70
N ASN A 466 -24.41 29.39 3.38
CA ASN A 466 -24.34 27.98 3.05
C ASN A 466 -24.25 27.14 4.34
N MET A 467 -25.35 26.46 4.69
CA MET A 467 -25.48 25.71 5.94
C MET A 467 -24.88 24.29 5.90
N GLU A 468 -24.12 23.90 4.86
CA GLU A 468 -23.58 22.54 4.74
C GLU A 468 -22.62 22.17 5.88
N MET A 469 -21.82 23.12 6.36
CA MET A 469 -20.73 22.88 7.32
C MET A 469 -20.74 23.82 8.54
N VAL A 470 -21.66 24.78 8.60
CA VAL A 470 -21.68 25.83 9.64
C VAL A 470 -23.02 25.96 10.34
N GLU A 471 -22.98 26.47 11.56
CA GLU A 471 -24.13 26.83 12.38
C GLU A 471 -24.13 28.33 12.67
N LEU A 472 -25.32 28.87 12.91
CA LEU A 472 -25.54 30.28 13.23
C LEU A 472 -25.96 30.41 14.69
N GLU A 473 -25.26 31.27 15.43
CA GLU A 473 -25.46 31.49 16.86
C GLU A 473 -25.58 32.99 17.17
N THR A 474 -26.14 33.32 18.33
CA THR A 474 -26.16 34.67 18.89
C THR A 474 -24.95 34.90 19.79
N VAL A 475 -24.41 36.11 19.82
CA VAL A 475 -23.25 36.47 20.66
C VAL A 475 -23.72 36.80 22.08
N ASN A 476 -23.61 35.83 23.00
CA ASN A 476 -24.13 35.96 24.37
C ASN A 476 -23.07 35.86 25.48
N GLU A 477 -21.87 35.34 25.17
CA GLU A 477 -20.82 35.13 26.18
C GLU A 477 -20.03 36.43 26.43
N ASP A 478 -19.88 36.86 27.70
CA ASP A 478 -19.27 38.15 28.05
C ASP A 478 -17.85 38.34 27.49
N GLU A 479 -17.02 37.29 27.52
CA GLU A 479 -15.66 37.32 26.96
C GLU A 479 -15.69 37.53 25.44
N GLU A 480 -16.62 36.88 24.74
CA GLU A 480 -16.80 37.00 23.29
C GLU A 480 -17.33 38.38 22.90
N VAL A 481 -18.28 38.92 23.69
CA VAL A 481 -18.82 40.28 23.52
C VAL A 481 -17.71 41.32 23.67
N ALA A 482 -16.85 41.18 24.68
CA ALA A 482 -15.72 42.07 24.90
C ALA A 482 -14.69 42.00 23.75
N TYR A 483 -14.40 40.80 23.25
CA TYR A 483 -13.50 40.59 22.13
C TYR A 483 -14.02 41.24 20.83
N LEU A 484 -15.28 40.99 20.48
CA LEU A 484 -15.92 41.60 19.30
C LEU A 484 -15.94 43.13 19.42
N ARG A 485 -16.28 43.65 20.59
CA ARG A 485 -16.27 45.10 20.85
C ARG A 485 -14.88 45.69 20.64
N GLY A 486 -13.83 45.04 21.16
CA GLY A 486 -12.44 45.49 20.99
C GLY A 486 -12.02 45.60 19.53
N LEU A 487 -12.37 44.61 18.68
CA LEU A 487 -12.08 44.66 17.24
C LEU A 487 -12.77 45.84 16.53
N ILE A 488 -13.97 46.21 16.97
CA ILE A 488 -14.73 47.35 16.42
C ILE A 488 -14.15 48.68 16.92
N GLU A 489 -13.67 48.73 18.17
CA GLU A 489 -12.94 49.88 18.72
C GLU A 489 -11.62 50.12 17.97
N ASP A 490 -10.87 49.06 17.69
CA ASP A 490 -9.66 49.12 16.85
C ASP A 490 -9.99 49.57 15.43
N HIS A 491 -11.06 49.03 14.82
CA HIS A 491 -11.49 49.44 13.49
C HIS A 491 -11.82 50.95 13.44
N ARG A 492 -12.55 51.47 14.43
CA ARG A 492 -12.81 52.90 14.58
C ARG A 492 -11.52 53.70 14.76
N HIS A 493 -10.60 53.21 15.60
CA HIS A 493 -9.33 53.89 15.89
C HIS A 493 -8.46 54.05 14.64
N TYR A 494 -8.28 52.98 13.86
CA TYR A 494 -7.42 52.98 12.69
C TYR A 494 -8.04 53.61 11.44
N THR A 495 -9.37 53.55 11.28
CA THR A 495 -10.03 53.98 10.03
C THR A 495 -10.91 55.22 10.15
N GLY A 496 -11.25 55.63 11.38
CA GLY A 496 -12.26 56.67 11.61
C GLY A 496 -13.66 56.28 11.14
N SER A 497 -13.98 54.99 11.07
CA SER A 497 -15.30 54.48 10.63
C SER A 497 -16.47 55.07 11.41
N GLU A 498 -17.43 55.65 10.68
CA GLU A 498 -18.68 56.17 11.23
C GLU A 498 -19.65 55.05 11.64
N ILE A 499 -19.61 53.92 10.95
CA ILE A 499 -20.41 52.73 11.28
C ILE A 499 -19.94 52.13 12.60
N ALA A 500 -18.62 51.95 12.78
CA ALA A 500 -18.07 51.49 14.04
C ALA A 500 -18.40 52.45 15.19
N ASP A 501 -18.28 53.77 14.99
CA ASP A 501 -18.66 54.78 15.99
C ASP A 501 -20.15 54.68 16.37
N ARG A 502 -21.03 54.48 15.39
CA ARG A 502 -22.49 54.29 15.61
C ARG A 502 -22.79 53.02 16.39
N ILE A 503 -22.16 51.90 16.03
CA ILE A 503 -22.32 50.62 16.72
C ILE A 503 -21.84 50.73 18.17
N LEU A 504 -20.69 51.35 18.42
CA LEU A 504 -20.11 51.49 19.76
C LEU A 504 -20.93 52.40 20.68
N LYS A 505 -21.50 53.49 20.14
CA LYS A 505 -22.39 54.40 20.88
C LYS A 505 -23.73 53.76 21.24
N SER A 506 -24.24 52.85 20.42
CA SER A 506 -25.52 52.18 20.62
C SER A 506 -25.37 50.65 20.75
N TRP A 507 -24.33 50.21 21.48
CA TRP A 507 -23.93 48.81 21.57
C TRP A 507 -25.05 47.85 21.98
N SER A 508 -25.84 48.22 22.99
CA SER A 508 -26.96 47.40 23.48
C SER A 508 -28.06 47.18 22.42
N THR A 509 -28.17 48.08 21.43
CA THR A 509 -29.12 47.96 20.32
C THR A 509 -28.57 47.10 19.18
N TYR A 510 -27.27 47.15 18.92
CA TYR A 510 -26.64 46.42 17.81
C TYR A 510 -26.20 45.01 18.19
N LEU A 511 -25.82 44.76 19.45
CA LEU A 511 -25.34 43.44 19.90
C LEU A 511 -26.31 42.29 19.54
N PRO A 512 -27.64 42.39 19.77
CA PRO A 512 -28.57 41.32 19.41
C PRO A 512 -28.70 41.05 17.91
N LYS A 513 -28.18 41.94 17.06
CA LYS A 513 -28.19 41.82 15.60
C LYS A 513 -26.93 41.17 15.03
N PHE A 514 -25.92 40.91 15.87
CA PHE A 514 -24.75 40.16 15.44
C PHE A 514 -25.07 38.67 15.37
N VAL A 515 -24.79 38.07 14.21
CA VAL A 515 -24.85 36.65 13.99
C VAL A 515 -23.42 36.11 14.00
N LYS A 516 -23.17 35.12 14.84
CA LYS A 516 -21.93 34.34 14.89
C LYS A 516 -22.06 33.15 13.96
N ILE A 517 -21.03 32.91 13.16
CA ILE A 517 -20.92 31.76 12.26
C ILE A 517 -19.79 30.87 12.77
N LEU A 518 -20.11 29.60 13.05
CA LEU A 518 -19.15 28.62 13.57
C LEU A 518 -19.28 27.28 12.82
N PRO A 519 -18.17 26.69 12.34
CA PRO A 519 -18.21 25.37 11.70
C PRO A 519 -18.53 24.23 12.67
N THR A 520 -19.39 23.29 12.28
CA THR A 520 -19.87 22.19 13.14
C THR A 520 -18.72 21.28 13.62
N GLU A 521 -17.83 20.84 12.72
CA GLU A 521 -16.68 20.01 13.12
C GLU A 521 -15.72 20.76 14.06
N TYR A 522 -15.53 22.06 13.82
CA TYR A 522 -14.69 22.91 14.66
C TYR A 522 -15.28 23.07 16.06
N ARG A 523 -16.59 23.30 16.16
CA ARG A 523 -17.34 23.33 17.43
C ARG A 523 -17.13 22.05 18.23
N LEU A 524 -17.30 20.89 17.61
CA LEU A 524 -17.10 19.59 18.26
C LEU A 524 -15.66 19.40 18.77
N VAL A 525 -14.67 19.91 18.04
CA VAL A 525 -13.27 19.87 18.49
C VAL A 525 -13.04 20.83 19.66
N LEU A 526 -13.54 22.07 19.60
CA LEU A 526 -13.42 23.05 20.69
C LEU A 526 -14.11 22.57 21.96
N GLU A 527 -15.29 21.95 21.85
CA GLU A 527 -16.01 21.38 22.98
C GLU A 527 -15.24 20.23 23.62
N LYS A 528 -14.69 19.30 22.81
CA LYS A 528 -13.80 18.24 23.30
C LYS A 528 -12.56 18.80 24.00
N GLN A 529 -11.95 19.84 23.45
CA GLN A 529 -10.80 20.51 24.07
C GLN A 529 -11.19 21.21 25.38
N ARG A 530 -12.35 21.84 25.45
CA ARG A 530 -12.88 22.48 26.67
C ARG A 530 -13.12 21.44 27.76
N ILE A 531 -13.78 20.33 27.42
CA ILE A 531 -14.00 19.20 28.35
C ILE A 531 -12.67 18.63 28.82
N ALA A 532 -11.70 18.43 27.92
CA ALA A 532 -10.36 17.95 28.28
C ALA A 532 -9.59 18.93 29.18
N LYS A 533 -9.69 20.25 28.93
CA LYS A 533 -9.11 21.29 29.79
C LYS A 533 -9.75 21.32 31.18
N ILE A 534 -11.07 21.20 31.26
CA ILE A 534 -11.81 21.13 32.54
C ILE A 534 -11.37 19.88 33.31
N ALA A 535 -11.35 18.72 32.66
CA ALA A 535 -10.88 17.47 33.29
C ALA A 535 -9.41 17.55 33.75
N ALA A 536 -8.54 18.19 32.98
CA ALA A 536 -7.13 18.41 33.36
C ALA A 536 -6.98 19.42 34.52
N ALA A 537 -7.80 20.48 34.55
CA ALA A 537 -7.84 21.45 35.64
C ALA A 537 -8.41 20.83 36.93
N GLU A 538 -9.44 19.99 36.82
CA GLU A 538 -9.99 19.21 37.94
C GLU A 538 -8.96 18.21 38.48
N ALA A 539 -8.22 17.51 37.61
CA ALA A 539 -7.12 16.63 38.02
C ALA A 539 -5.99 17.40 38.74
N ALA A 540 -5.61 18.57 38.24
CA ALA A 540 -4.60 19.43 38.86
C ALA A 540 -5.07 20.03 40.21
N ALA A 541 -6.37 20.28 40.38
CA ALA A 541 -6.94 20.77 41.63
C ALA A 541 -7.01 19.69 42.73
N VAL A 542 -7.02 18.40 42.36
CA VAL A 542 -6.97 17.28 43.32
C VAL A 542 -5.57 17.07 43.91
N GLU A 543 -4.50 17.46 43.21
CA GLU A 543 -3.12 17.36 43.70
C GLU A 543 -2.69 18.53 44.60
N ALA A 544 -3.48 19.60 44.71
CA ALA A 544 -3.18 20.80 45.49
C ALA A 544 -4.09 20.95 46.73
N LYS A 545 -3.92 20.10 47.75
CA LYS A 545 -4.35 20.40 49.13
C LYS A 545 -3.16 20.32 50.10
N PRO A 546 -2.83 21.39 50.85
CA PRO A 546 -1.69 21.39 51.77
C PRO A 546 -2.02 20.76 53.13
N ASN A 547 -1.02 20.07 53.68
CA ASN A 547 -1.02 19.44 55.00
C ASN A 547 -1.27 20.46 56.13
N GLY A 548 -2.37 20.25 56.88
CA GLY A 548 -2.65 20.90 58.15
C GLY A 548 -2.42 19.94 59.32
N VAL A 549 -1.50 20.33 60.20
CA VAL A 549 -1.08 19.69 61.45
C VAL A 549 -2.22 19.55 62.46
N VAL A 550 -2.35 18.40 63.15
CA VAL A 550 -2.98 18.32 64.48
C VAL A 550 -2.20 17.34 65.37
N ASN A 551 -1.77 17.85 66.53
CA ASN A 551 -1.15 17.15 67.66
C ASN A 551 -2.21 16.43 68.52
N GLY A 552 -1.81 15.29 69.13
CA GLY A 552 -2.23 14.92 70.50
C GLY A 552 -3.10 13.66 70.65
N THR A 553 -2.45 12.56 71.11
CA THR A 553 -2.83 11.59 72.18
C THR A 553 -4.32 11.40 72.54
N VAL A 554 -4.85 10.18 72.76
CA VAL A 554 -4.57 9.26 73.90
C VAL A 554 -4.93 7.80 73.56
N THR A 555 -4.15 6.87 74.13
CA THR A 555 -4.35 5.42 74.39
C THR A 555 -5.78 5.04 74.86
N ALA A 556 -6.30 3.81 74.71
CA ALA A 556 -5.78 2.56 75.27
C ALA A 556 -6.52 1.30 74.75
N HIS A 557 -5.79 0.19 74.87
CA HIS A 557 -6.07 -1.22 74.56
C HIS A 557 -7.35 -1.84 75.14
N VAL A 558 -7.88 -2.88 74.47
CA VAL A 558 -8.09 -4.23 75.07
C VAL A 558 -7.80 -5.34 74.04
N HIS A 559 -7.08 -6.36 74.53
CA HIS A 559 -6.67 -7.66 73.98
C HIS A 559 -7.81 -8.53 73.39
N SER A 560 -7.53 -9.45 72.44
CA SER A 560 -7.03 -10.80 72.78
C SER A 560 -6.49 -11.62 71.59
N ASN A 561 -5.28 -12.13 71.82
CA ASN A 561 -4.67 -13.43 71.44
C ASN A 561 -5.62 -14.45 70.75
N GLY A 562 -5.28 -15.20 69.70
CA GLY A 562 -3.98 -15.64 69.19
C GLY A 562 -3.91 -17.18 69.20
N THR A 563 -3.60 -17.85 68.08
CA THR A 563 -2.84 -19.14 68.05
C THR A 563 -2.43 -19.60 66.64
N LYS A 564 -1.11 -19.64 66.46
CA LYS A 564 -0.18 -20.50 65.67
C LYS A 564 -0.65 -21.42 64.52
N ALA A 565 -0.03 -21.16 63.37
CA ALA A 565 0.82 -22.03 62.52
C ALA A 565 0.54 -23.55 62.39
N ASN A 566 0.31 -23.98 61.14
CA ASN A 566 0.91 -25.19 60.54
C ASN A 566 0.84 -25.10 59.00
N GLY A 567 1.91 -25.55 58.34
CA GLY A 567 2.14 -25.34 56.91
C GLY A 567 1.25 -26.14 55.96
N VAL A 568 1.08 -25.59 54.74
CA VAL A 568 0.61 -26.32 53.56
C VAL A 568 1.36 -25.79 52.33
N ARG A 569 1.89 -26.75 51.56
CA ARG A 569 2.53 -26.72 50.24
C ARG A 569 2.15 -25.54 49.34
N GLU A 570 3.17 -24.95 48.69
CA GLU A 570 3.01 -24.22 47.44
C GLU A 570 2.25 -25.09 46.42
N ALA A 571 1.12 -24.58 45.95
CA ALA A 571 0.38 -25.15 44.84
C ALA A 571 1.08 -24.76 43.53
N ALA A 572 1.35 -25.78 42.71
CA ALA A 572 1.89 -25.63 41.38
C ALA A 572 1.05 -24.65 40.55
N ILE A 573 1.73 -23.73 39.87
CA ILE A 573 1.17 -22.84 38.86
C ILE A 573 0.51 -23.73 37.79
N ALA A 574 -0.81 -23.70 37.75
CA ALA A 574 -1.60 -24.25 36.66
C ALA A 574 -1.67 -23.21 35.54
N ASP A 575 -1.36 -23.68 34.33
CA ASP A 575 -1.30 -22.95 33.07
C ASP A 575 -2.67 -22.34 32.72
N VAL A 576 -2.71 -21.03 32.49
CA VAL A 576 -3.92 -20.30 32.07
C VAL A 576 -4.00 -20.34 30.54
N GLU A 577 -4.16 -21.55 29.97
CA GLU A 577 -4.49 -21.76 28.56
C GLU A 577 -5.84 -22.50 28.35
N ASP A 578 -6.68 -22.63 29.40
CA ASP A 578 -7.99 -23.30 29.31
C ASP A 578 -9.16 -22.49 29.91
N SER A 579 -9.24 -21.18 29.62
CA SER A 579 -10.49 -20.43 29.83
C SER A 579 -11.32 -20.41 28.54
N ILE A 580 -12.32 -21.30 28.48
CA ILE A 580 -13.38 -21.29 27.47
C ILE A 580 -14.09 -19.94 27.54
N ILE A 581 -13.95 -19.15 26.47
CA ILE A 581 -14.67 -17.88 26.30
C ILE A 581 -16.11 -18.22 25.91
N ASP A 582 -17.05 -17.62 26.64
CA ASP A 582 -18.49 -17.72 26.42
C ASP A 582 -18.88 -17.36 24.95
N GLU A 583 -19.64 -18.24 24.27
CA GLU A 583 -19.97 -18.12 22.84
C GLU A 583 -20.76 -16.83 22.52
N GLU A 584 -21.52 -16.31 23.50
CA GLU A 584 -22.26 -15.06 23.39
C GLU A 584 -21.31 -13.85 23.27
N GLN A 585 -20.22 -13.84 24.06
CA GLN A 585 -19.21 -12.78 24.02
C GLN A 585 -18.35 -12.84 22.76
N ALA A 586 -18.09 -14.05 22.24
CA ALA A 586 -17.40 -14.24 20.96
C ALA A 586 -18.21 -13.67 19.78
N LYS A 587 -19.54 -13.86 19.76
CA LYS A 587 -20.44 -13.28 18.73
C LYS A 587 -20.45 -11.76 18.74
N ILE A 588 -20.54 -11.11 19.91
CA ILE A 588 -20.49 -9.64 20.04
C ILE A 588 -19.13 -9.08 19.56
N ARG A 589 -18.05 -9.84 19.71
CA ARG A 589 -16.69 -9.44 19.29
C ARG A 589 -16.50 -9.49 17.78
N VAL A 590 -17.18 -10.41 17.09
CA VAL A 590 -17.12 -10.59 15.62
C VAL A 590 -17.73 -9.40 14.87
N GLU A 591 -18.87 -8.85 15.32
CA GLU A 591 -19.49 -7.67 14.68
C GLU A 591 -18.66 -6.39 14.80
N LYS A 592 -17.67 -6.36 15.70
CA LYS A 592 -16.76 -5.22 15.95
C LYS A 592 -15.34 -5.41 15.37
N LEU A 593 -15.09 -6.44 14.57
CA LEU A 593 -13.75 -6.69 14.04
C LEU A 593 -13.31 -5.56 13.08
N ASP A 594 -12.13 -5.01 13.32
CA ASP A 594 -11.55 -3.95 12.51
C ASP A 594 -10.85 -4.54 11.30
N ARG A 595 -11.53 -4.52 10.15
CA ARG A 595 -10.97 -5.01 8.89
C ARG A 595 -9.78 -4.19 8.41
N LEU A 596 -9.82 -2.88 8.64
CA LEU A 596 -8.87 -1.91 8.08
C LEU A 596 -7.50 -2.04 8.75
N ARG A 597 -7.50 -2.28 10.07
CA ARG A 597 -6.30 -2.44 10.91
C ARG A 597 -6.14 -3.87 11.44
N GLY A 598 -6.84 -4.85 10.86
CA GLY A 598 -6.83 -6.22 11.37
C GLY A 598 -5.43 -6.84 11.38
N PHE A 599 -4.60 -6.51 10.40
CA PHE A 599 -3.20 -6.96 10.34
C PHE A 599 -2.30 -6.36 11.43
N VAL A 600 -2.72 -5.28 12.08
CA VAL A 600 -2.03 -4.66 13.22
C VAL A 600 -2.60 -5.17 14.54
N LYS A 601 -3.93 -5.31 14.61
CA LYS A 601 -4.65 -5.66 15.84
C LYS A 601 -4.63 -7.15 16.16
N TYR A 602 -4.60 -8.02 15.15
CA TYR A 602 -4.77 -9.45 15.31
C TYR A 602 -3.49 -10.22 14.98
N LYS A 603 -3.08 -11.09 15.89
CA LYS A 603 -1.93 -11.98 15.68
C LYS A 603 -2.29 -13.10 14.70
N ARG A 604 -1.30 -13.60 13.97
CA ARG A 604 -1.49 -14.76 13.10
C ARG A 604 -1.85 -15.98 13.94
N ARG A 605 -2.90 -16.69 13.52
CA ARG A 605 -3.25 -18.05 13.98
C ARG A 605 -3.38 -18.92 12.75
N GLY A 606 -2.68 -20.05 12.72
CA GLY A 606 -2.89 -21.11 11.74
C GLY A 606 -3.50 -22.33 12.42
N ASP A 607 -3.84 -23.35 11.62
CA ASP A 607 -4.28 -24.63 12.16
C ASP A 607 -3.20 -25.15 13.13
N LYS A 608 -3.61 -25.42 14.37
CA LYS A 608 -2.69 -25.92 15.39
C LYS A 608 -2.46 -27.40 15.15
N TYR A 609 -1.21 -27.81 15.28
CA TYR A 609 -0.88 -29.22 15.38
C TYR A 609 -1.39 -29.79 16.70
N ARG A 610 -2.07 -30.94 16.64
CA ARG A 610 -2.41 -31.75 17.83
C ARG A 610 -1.13 -32.04 18.62
N ASN A 611 -1.23 -32.17 19.93
CA ASN A 611 -0.09 -32.43 20.80
C ASN A 611 0.69 -33.67 20.30
N THR A 612 2.02 -33.54 20.20
CA THR A 612 2.94 -34.54 19.63
C THR A 612 2.83 -35.90 20.30
N SER A 613 2.71 -35.94 21.64
CA SER A 613 2.58 -37.17 22.43
C SER A 613 1.26 -37.93 22.21
N LYS A 614 0.22 -37.23 21.75
CA LYS A 614 -1.08 -37.81 21.41
C LYS A 614 -1.11 -38.25 19.94
N ARG A 615 -0.78 -37.34 19.02
CA ARG A 615 -0.89 -37.58 17.56
C ARG A 615 0.08 -38.62 17.00
N SER A 616 1.18 -38.92 17.71
CA SER A 616 2.14 -39.97 17.32
C SER A 616 1.60 -41.38 17.57
N LYS A 617 0.46 -41.53 18.25
CA LYS A 617 -0.15 -42.82 18.60
C LYS A 617 -1.35 -43.19 17.72
N ASP A 618 -1.75 -42.31 16.80
CA ASP A 618 -2.89 -42.49 15.93
C ASP A 618 -2.59 -42.01 14.49
N TRP A 619 -3.52 -42.28 13.57
CA TRP A 619 -3.42 -41.93 12.15
C TRP A 619 -4.39 -40.82 11.73
N GLU A 620 -5.03 -40.14 12.68
CA GLU A 620 -5.96 -39.04 12.40
C GLU A 620 -5.22 -37.77 11.95
N GLU A 621 -5.93 -36.82 11.34
CA GLU A 621 -5.34 -35.56 10.85
C GLU A 621 -4.57 -34.83 11.97
N ILE A 622 -3.35 -34.38 11.67
CA ILE A 622 -2.50 -33.68 12.65
C ILE A 622 -3.01 -32.29 13.02
N ASN A 623 -3.93 -31.70 12.25
CA ASN A 623 -4.39 -30.33 12.39
C ASN A 623 -5.71 -30.24 13.14
N SER A 624 -5.81 -29.33 14.10
CA SER A 624 -7.07 -28.83 14.65
C SER A 624 -7.50 -27.60 13.86
N ARG A 625 -8.69 -27.64 13.24
CA ARG A 625 -9.25 -26.53 12.45
C ARG A 625 -9.57 -25.35 13.35
N LEU A 626 -9.38 -24.15 12.81
CA LEU A 626 -9.80 -22.91 13.45
C LEU A 626 -11.32 -22.80 13.51
N SER A 627 -11.83 -22.18 14.58
CA SER A 627 -13.25 -21.87 14.70
C SER A 627 -13.68 -20.76 13.71
N VAL A 628 -14.98 -20.65 13.42
CA VAL A 628 -15.52 -19.60 12.53
C VAL A 628 -15.11 -18.18 12.98
N PRO A 629 -15.23 -17.79 14.27
CA PRO A 629 -14.78 -16.48 14.73
C PRO A 629 -13.28 -16.23 14.50
N GLU A 630 -12.44 -17.25 14.70
CA GLU A 630 -11.00 -17.14 14.47
C GLU A 630 -10.68 -17.00 12.98
N LEU A 631 -11.40 -17.72 12.11
CA LEU A 631 -11.26 -17.60 10.66
C LEU A 631 -11.66 -16.20 10.16
N GLN A 632 -12.70 -15.60 10.73
CA GLN A 632 -13.07 -14.21 10.44
C GLN A 632 -12.00 -13.23 10.91
N GLU A 633 -11.41 -13.44 12.09
CA GLU A 633 -10.27 -12.66 12.58
C GLU A 633 -9.05 -12.78 11.65
N GLN A 634 -8.71 -13.99 11.21
CA GLN A 634 -7.59 -14.21 10.28
C GLN A 634 -7.86 -13.63 8.89
N ALA A 635 -9.09 -13.75 8.39
CA ALA A 635 -9.52 -13.10 7.15
C ALA A 635 -9.41 -11.56 7.27
N ALA A 636 -9.66 -11.01 8.46
CA ALA A 636 -9.54 -9.57 8.73
C ALA A 636 -8.10 -9.04 8.64
N ARG A 637 -7.08 -9.92 8.63
CA ARG A 637 -5.67 -9.53 8.45
C ARG A 637 -5.31 -9.29 6.98
N CYS A 638 -6.12 -9.72 6.02
CA CYS A 638 -5.81 -9.53 4.60
C CYS A 638 -5.84 -8.04 4.19
N MET A 639 -4.74 -7.47 3.72
CA MET A 639 -4.68 -6.02 3.44
C MET A 639 -5.50 -5.54 2.22
N ASP A 640 -6.11 -6.44 1.45
CA ASP A 640 -6.75 -6.12 0.17
C ASP A 640 -5.81 -5.32 -0.75
N CYS A 641 -4.65 -5.93 -1.02
CA CYS A 641 -3.53 -5.28 -1.67
C CYS A 641 -3.88 -4.91 -3.12
N GLY A 642 -3.47 -3.70 -3.55
CA GLY A 642 -3.62 -3.27 -4.95
C GLY A 642 -2.92 -4.17 -5.98
N VAL A 643 -1.88 -4.89 -5.57
CA VAL A 643 -1.25 -5.98 -6.35
C VAL A 643 -1.19 -7.22 -5.45
N PRO A 644 -2.10 -8.19 -5.60
CA PRO A 644 -2.19 -9.34 -4.71
C PRO A 644 -1.20 -10.44 -5.14
N PHE A 645 0.06 -10.34 -4.69
CA PHE A 645 1.11 -11.32 -5.00
C PHE A 645 0.80 -12.75 -4.55
N CYS A 646 -0.10 -12.92 -3.58
CA CYS A 646 -0.61 -14.25 -3.21
C CYS A 646 -1.37 -14.95 -4.36
N GLN A 647 -1.90 -14.21 -5.34
CA GLN A 647 -2.57 -14.72 -6.54
C GLN A 647 -1.65 -14.83 -7.76
N ALA A 648 -0.44 -14.27 -7.70
CA ALA A 648 0.50 -14.25 -8.83
C ALA A 648 1.22 -15.59 -8.98
N ASP A 649 1.95 -15.77 -10.09
CA ASP A 649 2.73 -16.98 -10.40
C ASP A 649 3.73 -17.36 -9.29
N SER A 650 4.29 -16.36 -8.60
CA SER A 650 5.19 -16.57 -7.45
C SER A 650 4.47 -16.95 -6.16
N GLY A 651 3.14 -16.80 -6.12
CA GLY A 651 2.27 -17.03 -4.97
C GLY A 651 1.44 -18.29 -5.12
N CYS A 652 0.32 -18.23 -5.83
CA CYS A 652 -0.57 -19.38 -6.03
C CYS A 652 -0.45 -19.89 -7.46
N PRO A 653 0.13 -21.08 -7.71
CA PRO A 653 0.26 -21.63 -9.07
C PRO A 653 -1.08 -21.84 -9.80
N ILE A 654 -2.17 -22.00 -9.04
CA ILE A 654 -3.53 -22.18 -9.55
C ILE A 654 -4.20 -20.83 -9.87
N GLY A 655 -3.65 -19.71 -9.38
CA GLY A 655 -4.22 -18.38 -9.58
C GLY A 655 -5.49 -18.14 -8.75
N ASN A 656 -5.61 -18.76 -7.56
CA ASN A 656 -6.78 -18.60 -6.70
C ASN A 656 -7.07 -17.13 -6.38
N ILE A 657 -8.35 -16.75 -6.35
CA ILE A 657 -8.80 -15.36 -6.12
C ILE A 657 -8.82 -15.04 -4.60
N ILE A 658 -7.67 -15.18 -3.94
CA ILE A 658 -7.52 -15.22 -2.47
C ILE A 658 -8.15 -14.03 -1.72
N PRO A 659 -7.76 -12.76 -2.01
CA PRO A 659 -8.39 -11.59 -1.41
C PRO A 659 -9.92 -11.62 -1.44
N LYS A 660 -10.54 -12.15 -2.49
CA LYS A 660 -11.99 -12.08 -2.65
C LYS A 660 -12.72 -13.04 -1.71
N TRP A 661 -12.31 -14.29 -1.67
CA TRP A 661 -12.94 -15.23 -0.74
C TRP A 661 -12.57 -14.94 0.72
N ASN A 662 -11.40 -14.34 1.00
CA ASN A 662 -11.09 -13.83 2.35
C ASN A 662 -12.06 -12.72 2.78
N GLU A 663 -12.38 -11.79 1.87
CA GLU A 663 -13.38 -10.75 2.14
C GLU A 663 -14.76 -11.34 2.44
N LEU A 664 -15.16 -12.36 1.68
CA LEU A 664 -16.46 -13.03 1.85
C LEU A 664 -16.52 -13.83 3.16
N VAL A 665 -15.45 -14.53 3.54
CA VAL A 665 -15.35 -15.20 4.84
C VAL A 665 -15.45 -14.18 5.98
N PHE A 666 -14.73 -13.06 5.90
CA PHE A 666 -14.85 -11.98 6.89
C PHE A 666 -16.30 -11.48 7.04
N LYS A 667 -17.02 -11.32 5.91
CA LYS A 667 -18.43 -10.92 5.87
C LYS A 667 -19.42 -12.04 6.22
N ASN A 668 -18.94 -13.22 6.64
CA ASN A 668 -19.75 -14.40 6.93
C ASN A 668 -20.56 -14.92 5.71
N GLN A 669 -20.10 -14.65 4.48
CA GLN A 669 -20.74 -15.05 3.22
C GLN A 669 -20.07 -16.31 2.65
N TRP A 670 -20.21 -17.44 3.35
CA TRP A 670 -19.46 -18.67 3.09
C TRP A 670 -19.78 -19.34 1.74
N LYS A 671 -21.04 -19.37 1.33
CA LYS A 671 -21.44 -19.96 0.05
C LYS A 671 -20.84 -19.20 -1.14
N ASP A 672 -20.81 -17.87 -1.06
CA ASP A 672 -20.16 -17.05 -2.09
C ASP A 672 -18.64 -17.23 -2.06
N ALA A 673 -18.03 -17.36 -0.87
CA ALA A 673 -16.61 -17.66 -0.75
C ALA A 673 -16.26 -19.00 -1.44
N LEU A 674 -17.09 -20.02 -1.24
CA LEU A 674 -16.97 -21.32 -1.90
C LEU A 674 -17.08 -21.18 -3.42
N ASN A 675 -18.10 -20.47 -3.92
CA ASN A 675 -18.27 -20.23 -5.35
C ASN A 675 -17.01 -19.58 -5.96
N ARG A 676 -16.40 -18.61 -5.27
CA ARG A 676 -15.16 -17.97 -5.74
C ARG A 676 -13.94 -18.88 -5.68
N LEU A 677 -13.86 -19.78 -4.71
CA LEU A 677 -12.77 -20.75 -4.58
C LEU A 677 -12.83 -21.80 -5.71
N LEU A 678 -14.01 -22.33 -6.00
CA LEU A 678 -14.23 -23.36 -7.03
C LEU A 678 -14.10 -22.83 -8.47
N MET A 679 -14.11 -21.52 -8.69
CA MET A 679 -13.84 -20.93 -10.01
C MET A 679 -12.43 -21.25 -10.52
N THR A 680 -11.47 -21.44 -9.63
CA THR A 680 -10.05 -21.60 -9.97
C THR A 680 -9.48 -22.94 -9.51
N ASN A 681 -10.03 -23.54 -8.45
CA ASN A 681 -9.50 -24.78 -7.88
C ASN A 681 -10.51 -25.92 -7.94
N ASN A 682 -10.15 -27.03 -8.60
CA ASN A 682 -10.96 -28.24 -8.63
C ASN A 682 -11.03 -28.93 -7.26
N PHE A 683 -9.93 -28.91 -6.50
CA PHE A 683 -9.76 -29.74 -5.30
C PHE A 683 -9.24 -28.95 -4.07
N PRO A 684 -9.99 -27.93 -3.61
CA PRO A 684 -9.62 -27.16 -2.43
C PRO A 684 -9.46 -28.01 -1.16
N GLU A 685 -10.11 -29.16 -1.06
CA GLU A 685 -9.95 -30.09 0.06
C GLU A 685 -8.55 -30.69 0.14
N PHE A 686 -7.84 -30.82 -1.00
CA PHE A 686 -6.48 -31.33 -1.04
C PHE A 686 -5.50 -30.19 -0.82
N THR A 687 -5.63 -29.10 -1.58
CA THR A 687 -4.72 -27.95 -1.46
C THR A 687 -4.78 -27.31 -0.07
N GLY A 688 -5.96 -27.18 0.53
CA GLY A 688 -6.12 -26.69 1.91
C GLY A 688 -5.42 -27.56 2.98
N ARG A 689 -5.08 -28.81 2.66
CA ARG A 689 -4.44 -29.76 3.59
C ARG A 689 -2.96 -29.97 3.32
N VAL A 690 -2.60 -30.24 2.08
CA VAL A 690 -1.24 -30.70 1.72
C VAL A 690 -0.39 -29.63 1.07
N CYS A 691 -0.97 -28.55 0.57
CA CYS A 691 -0.20 -27.49 -0.10
C CYS A 691 0.82 -26.87 0.88
N PRO A 692 2.05 -26.57 0.43
CA PRO A 692 3.05 -25.84 1.23
C PRO A 692 2.75 -24.34 1.35
N ALA A 693 1.56 -23.89 0.89
CA ALA A 693 1.07 -22.52 0.95
C ALA A 693 2.04 -21.46 0.40
N PRO A 694 2.51 -21.59 -0.87
CA PRO A 694 3.39 -20.59 -1.48
C PRO A 694 2.75 -19.19 -1.52
N CYS A 695 1.42 -19.13 -1.57
CA CYS A 695 0.62 -17.91 -1.47
C CYS A 695 0.84 -17.14 -0.15
N GLU A 696 1.10 -17.82 0.96
CA GLU A 696 1.44 -17.20 2.25
C GLU A 696 2.87 -16.65 2.22
N GLY A 697 3.81 -17.38 1.59
CA GLY A 697 5.19 -16.92 1.39
C GLY A 697 5.32 -15.69 0.48
N ALA A 698 4.38 -15.53 -0.46
CA ALA A 698 4.26 -14.38 -1.36
C ALA A 698 3.31 -13.28 -0.84
N CYS A 699 2.70 -13.46 0.33
CA CYS A 699 1.78 -12.47 0.88
C CYS A 699 2.52 -11.15 1.14
N VAL A 700 1.95 -10.02 0.69
CA VAL A 700 2.53 -8.68 0.90
C VAL A 700 2.65 -8.33 2.38
N LEU A 701 1.73 -8.83 3.21
CA LEU A 701 1.81 -8.65 4.67
C LEU A 701 3.09 -9.31 5.22
N GLY A 702 3.50 -10.43 4.63
CA GLY A 702 4.71 -11.22 4.93
C GLY A 702 6.03 -10.46 4.85
N ILE A 703 6.04 -9.24 4.32
CA ILE A 703 7.23 -8.37 4.26
C ILE A 703 7.55 -7.80 5.65
N ASN A 704 6.53 -7.39 6.41
CA ASN A 704 6.70 -6.69 7.69
C ASN A 704 6.04 -7.38 8.88
N GLU A 705 5.13 -8.33 8.61
CA GLU A 705 4.32 -9.01 9.60
C GLU A 705 4.06 -10.46 9.17
N ALA A 706 3.57 -11.29 10.07
CA ALA A 706 3.22 -12.65 9.71
C ALA A 706 2.09 -12.69 8.64
N PRO A 707 2.16 -13.56 7.61
CA PRO A 707 1.20 -13.57 6.51
C PRO A 707 -0.22 -13.94 6.96
N VAL A 708 -1.19 -13.75 6.07
CA VAL A 708 -2.56 -14.24 6.27
C VAL A 708 -2.57 -15.76 6.24
N SER A 709 -3.37 -16.41 7.08
CA SER A 709 -3.53 -17.87 7.15
C SER A 709 -4.43 -18.39 6.02
N ILE A 710 -3.99 -18.21 4.79
CA ILE A 710 -4.72 -18.50 3.54
C ILE A 710 -5.10 -19.98 3.49
N LYS A 711 -4.18 -20.89 3.83
CA LYS A 711 -4.40 -22.32 3.73
C LYS A 711 -5.51 -22.80 4.69
N SER A 712 -5.51 -22.31 5.93
CA SER A 712 -6.54 -22.60 6.93
C SER A 712 -7.93 -22.15 6.47
N ILE A 713 -8.02 -20.95 5.88
CA ILE A 713 -9.29 -20.41 5.39
C ILE A 713 -9.79 -21.21 4.17
N GLU A 714 -8.90 -21.58 3.25
CA GLU A 714 -9.23 -22.45 2.10
C GLU A 714 -9.83 -23.79 2.56
N ALA A 715 -9.18 -24.47 3.51
CA ALA A 715 -9.67 -25.73 4.07
C ALA A 715 -11.05 -25.58 4.74
N ALA A 716 -11.26 -24.52 5.51
CA ALA A 716 -12.53 -24.28 6.18
C ALA A 716 -13.69 -23.98 5.21
N ILE A 717 -13.43 -23.26 4.11
CA ILE A 717 -14.44 -22.97 3.10
C ILE A 717 -14.98 -24.26 2.47
N ILE A 718 -14.08 -25.16 2.06
CA ILE A 718 -14.50 -26.41 1.40
C ILE A 718 -15.13 -27.39 2.39
N ASP A 719 -14.57 -27.54 3.60
CA ASP A 719 -15.12 -28.44 4.62
C ASP A 719 -16.56 -28.02 4.94
N ARG A 720 -16.80 -26.73 5.21
CA ARG A 720 -18.14 -26.19 5.42
C ARG A 720 -19.05 -26.38 4.20
N GLY A 721 -18.52 -26.25 2.99
CA GLY A 721 -19.28 -26.46 1.76
C GLY A 721 -19.85 -27.88 1.63
N PHE A 722 -19.12 -28.89 2.11
CA PHE A 722 -19.62 -30.25 2.21
C PHE A 722 -20.58 -30.43 3.39
N ASP A 723 -20.24 -29.91 4.57
CA ASP A 723 -21.06 -30.05 5.78
C ASP A 723 -22.47 -29.43 5.62
N GLU A 724 -22.55 -28.30 4.91
CA GLU A 724 -23.81 -27.59 4.62
C GLU A 724 -24.53 -28.13 3.36
N GLY A 725 -23.97 -29.16 2.71
CA GLY A 725 -24.56 -29.79 1.51
C GLY A 725 -24.57 -28.89 0.26
N TRP A 726 -23.67 -27.91 0.15
CA TRP A 726 -23.58 -27.04 -1.03
C TRP A 726 -22.79 -27.67 -2.18
N ILE A 727 -21.89 -28.60 -1.87
CA ILE A 727 -21.21 -29.42 -2.87
C ILE A 727 -22.09 -30.61 -3.20
N VAL A 728 -22.68 -30.59 -4.40
CA VAL A 728 -23.53 -31.66 -4.93
C VAL A 728 -23.06 -32.04 -6.33
N PRO A 729 -23.28 -33.29 -6.78
CA PRO A 729 -22.96 -33.69 -8.15
C PRO A 729 -23.64 -32.80 -9.18
N ASN A 730 -22.88 -32.27 -10.13
CA ASN A 730 -23.40 -31.46 -11.23
C ASN A 730 -23.01 -32.06 -12.61
N PRO A 731 -23.70 -33.11 -13.07
CA PRO A 731 -23.41 -33.74 -14.36
C PRO A 731 -23.65 -32.77 -15.53
N PRO A 732 -22.89 -32.88 -16.64
CA PRO A 732 -23.03 -32.00 -17.78
C PRO A 732 -24.40 -32.16 -18.45
N ALA A 733 -25.05 -31.03 -18.77
CA ALA A 733 -26.39 -31.02 -19.37
C ALA A 733 -26.43 -31.60 -20.80
N MET A 734 -25.30 -31.53 -21.53
CA MET A 734 -25.17 -32.07 -22.89
C MET A 734 -23.88 -32.87 -23.02
N ARG A 735 -23.95 -34.01 -23.72
CA ARG A 735 -22.78 -34.82 -24.07
C ARG A 735 -22.33 -34.50 -25.50
N THR A 736 -21.02 -34.39 -25.67
CA THR A 736 -20.37 -34.09 -26.97
C THR A 736 -20.26 -35.30 -27.89
N GLY A 737 -20.48 -36.51 -27.36
CA GLY A 737 -20.24 -37.77 -28.06
C GLY A 737 -18.77 -38.18 -28.19
N LYS A 738 -17.84 -37.39 -27.61
CA LYS A 738 -16.40 -37.68 -27.61
C LYS A 738 -15.96 -38.45 -26.38
N THR A 739 -15.08 -39.43 -26.56
CA THR A 739 -14.54 -40.29 -25.50
C THR A 739 -13.07 -39.98 -25.23
N VAL A 740 -12.70 -39.86 -23.95
CA VAL A 740 -11.32 -39.55 -23.53
C VAL A 740 -10.88 -40.52 -22.44
N ALA A 741 -9.73 -41.17 -22.65
CA ALA A 741 -9.09 -41.99 -21.64
C ALA A 741 -7.97 -41.20 -20.93
N ILE A 742 -7.92 -41.30 -19.61
CA ILE A 742 -6.89 -40.68 -18.78
C ILE A 742 -6.15 -41.77 -18.03
N ILE A 743 -4.83 -41.83 -18.21
CA ILE A 743 -3.98 -42.86 -17.60
C ILE A 743 -3.27 -42.24 -16.40
N GLY A 744 -3.68 -42.66 -15.20
CA GLY A 744 -3.22 -42.15 -13.90
C GLY A 744 -4.29 -41.32 -13.19
N SER A 745 -4.57 -41.66 -11.93
CA SER A 745 -5.57 -40.97 -11.10
C SER A 745 -4.99 -40.01 -10.06
N GLY A 746 -3.77 -39.52 -10.29
CA GLY A 746 -3.20 -38.44 -9.48
C GLY A 746 -3.94 -37.10 -9.68
N PRO A 747 -3.52 -36.02 -8.98
CA PRO A 747 -4.19 -34.72 -9.04
C PRO A 747 -4.38 -34.19 -10.48
N ALA A 748 -3.38 -34.35 -11.35
CA ALA A 748 -3.47 -33.91 -12.74
C ALA A 748 -4.51 -34.71 -13.54
N GLY A 749 -4.54 -36.03 -13.38
CA GLY A 749 -5.50 -36.90 -14.06
C GLY A 749 -6.94 -36.63 -13.61
N LEU A 750 -7.15 -36.50 -12.29
CA LEU A 750 -8.47 -36.17 -11.76
C LEU A 750 -8.93 -34.76 -12.19
N ALA A 751 -8.05 -33.77 -12.19
CA ALA A 751 -8.41 -32.41 -12.62
C ALA A 751 -8.78 -32.36 -14.10
N ALA A 752 -8.02 -33.07 -14.95
CA ALA A 752 -8.34 -33.22 -16.36
C ALA A 752 -9.69 -33.94 -16.55
N ALA A 753 -9.95 -34.99 -15.77
CA ALA A 753 -11.21 -35.73 -15.82
C ALA A 753 -12.41 -34.85 -15.47
N ASP A 754 -12.32 -34.11 -14.37
CA ASP A 754 -13.36 -33.17 -13.92
C ASP A 754 -13.68 -32.12 -14.99
N GLN A 755 -12.65 -31.48 -15.56
CA GLN A 755 -12.84 -30.44 -16.57
C GLN A 755 -13.39 -30.98 -17.90
N LEU A 756 -12.91 -32.13 -18.36
CA LEU A 756 -13.41 -32.75 -19.60
C LEU A 756 -14.84 -33.28 -19.44
N ASN A 757 -15.18 -33.83 -18.28
CA ASN A 757 -16.55 -34.24 -17.97
C ASN A 757 -17.48 -33.02 -17.95
N LYS A 758 -17.09 -31.91 -17.33
CA LYS A 758 -17.83 -30.64 -17.35
C LYS A 758 -18.03 -30.07 -18.75
N ALA A 759 -17.05 -30.27 -19.65
CA ALA A 759 -17.16 -29.91 -21.05
C ALA A 759 -18.11 -30.84 -21.85
N GLY A 760 -18.63 -31.91 -21.24
CA GLY A 760 -19.57 -32.85 -21.84
C GLY A 760 -18.91 -34.05 -22.53
N HIS A 761 -17.61 -34.29 -22.34
CA HIS A 761 -16.96 -35.51 -22.83
C HIS A 761 -17.29 -36.71 -21.94
N ILE A 762 -17.18 -37.92 -22.49
CA ILE A 762 -17.23 -39.17 -21.72
C ILE A 762 -15.80 -39.50 -21.33
N VAL A 763 -15.55 -39.64 -20.02
CA VAL A 763 -14.18 -39.78 -19.50
C VAL A 763 -14.04 -41.06 -18.71
N THR A 764 -13.01 -41.83 -19.02
CA THR A 764 -12.58 -43.01 -18.24
C THR A 764 -11.17 -42.79 -17.70
N VAL A 765 -11.00 -42.92 -16.39
CA VAL A 765 -9.71 -42.80 -15.69
C VAL A 765 -9.22 -44.19 -15.29
N TYR A 766 -8.03 -44.56 -15.75
CA TYR A 766 -7.37 -45.82 -15.43
C TYR A 766 -6.32 -45.61 -14.35
N ASP A 767 -6.31 -46.45 -13.32
CA ASP A 767 -5.25 -46.47 -12.30
C ASP A 767 -4.75 -47.90 -12.06
N ARG A 768 -3.44 -48.02 -11.85
CA ARG A 768 -2.79 -49.30 -11.58
C ARG A 768 -3.13 -49.87 -10.20
N ASN A 769 -3.47 -49.01 -9.24
CA ASN A 769 -3.77 -49.45 -7.88
C ASN A 769 -5.25 -49.86 -7.75
N ASP A 770 -5.57 -50.53 -6.66
CA ASP A 770 -6.92 -50.98 -6.30
C ASP A 770 -7.87 -49.84 -5.92
N ARG A 771 -7.33 -48.64 -5.62
CA ARG A 771 -8.10 -47.44 -5.26
C ARG A 771 -7.60 -46.22 -6.03
N ILE A 772 -8.53 -45.34 -6.36
CA ILE A 772 -8.31 -44.11 -7.14
C ILE A 772 -7.74 -43.00 -6.24
N GLY A 773 -6.86 -42.17 -6.81
CA GLY A 773 -6.29 -40.98 -6.16
C GLY A 773 -4.76 -40.87 -6.28
N GLY A 774 -4.08 -41.87 -6.87
CA GLY A 774 -2.63 -41.90 -7.01
C GLY A 774 -1.90 -41.63 -5.69
N LEU A 775 -0.94 -40.69 -5.69
CA LEU A 775 -0.19 -40.32 -4.48
C LEU A 775 -1.06 -39.69 -3.38
N LEU A 776 -2.23 -39.11 -3.68
CA LEU A 776 -3.15 -38.62 -2.64
C LEU A 776 -3.68 -39.79 -1.80
N MET A 777 -3.91 -40.93 -2.46
CA MET A 777 -4.38 -42.16 -1.82
C MET A 777 -3.25 -42.93 -1.14
N TYR A 778 -2.14 -43.18 -1.84
CA TYR A 778 -1.10 -44.11 -1.36
C TYR A 778 0.25 -43.49 -0.99
N GLY A 779 0.53 -42.25 -1.39
CA GLY A 779 1.84 -41.62 -1.13
C GLY A 779 1.83 -40.74 0.11
N ILE A 780 0.85 -39.85 0.21
CA ILE A 780 0.73 -38.95 1.37
C ILE A 780 0.13 -39.75 2.54
N PRO A 781 0.69 -39.71 3.75
CA PRO A 781 0.13 -40.46 4.88
C PRO A 781 -1.25 -39.96 5.36
N ASN A 782 -2.01 -40.83 6.03
CA ASN A 782 -3.37 -40.53 6.54
C ASN A 782 -3.40 -39.32 7.49
N MET A 783 -2.38 -39.16 8.34
CA MET A 783 -2.32 -38.06 9.29
C MET A 783 -2.11 -36.67 8.64
N LYS A 784 -1.65 -36.61 7.38
CA LYS A 784 -1.48 -35.37 6.60
C LYS A 784 -2.69 -35.11 5.67
N LEU A 785 -3.24 -36.17 5.10
CA LEU A 785 -4.46 -36.15 4.28
C LEU A 785 -5.27 -37.43 4.54
N ASP A 786 -6.37 -37.30 5.28
CA ASP A 786 -7.29 -38.40 5.52
C ASP A 786 -7.93 -38.87 4.20
N LYS A 787 -7.92 -40.18 3.98
CA LYS A 787 -8.32 -40.83 2.73
C LYS A 787 -9.82 -40.73 2.46
N LYS A 788 -10.63 -40.47 3.49
CA LYS A 788 -12.06 -40.18 3.31
C LYS A 788 -12.29 -38.96 2.41
N PHE A 789 -11.40 -37.97 2.43
CA PHE A 789 -11.55 -36.77 1.59
C PHE A 789 -11.23 -37.06 0.12
N VAL A 790 -10.27 -37.96 -0.15
CA VAL A 790 -9.97 -38.43 -1.50
C VAL A 790 -11.17 -39.23 -2.03
N GLN A 791 -11.67 -40.18 -1.24
CA GLN A 791 -12.82 -41.00 -1.61
C GLN A 791 -14.07 -40.15 -1.85
N ARG A 792 -14.39 -39.21 -0.96
CA ARG A 792 -15.53 -38.28 -1.11
C ARG A 792 -15.50 -37.52 -2.44
N ARG A 793 -14.32 -37.09 -2.91
CA ARG A 793 -14.18 -36.39 -4.19
C ARG A 793 -14.33 -37.35 -5.38
N VAL A 794 -13.74 -38.55 -5.30
CA VAL A 794 -13.88 -39.58 -6.33
C VAL A 794 -15.34 -39.96 -6.50
N ASP A 795 -16.07 -40.17 -5.40
CA ASP A 795 -17.50 -40.50 -5.40
C ASP A 795 -18.33 -39.38 -6.05
N LEU A 796 -18.03 -38.12 -5.73
CA LEU A 796 -18.67 -36.97 -6.37
C LEU A 796 -18.45 -36.97 -7.88
N MET A 797 -17.21 -37.17 -8.35
CA MET A 797 -16.89 -37.21 -9.77
C MET A 797 -17.53 -38.41 -10.48
N ALA A 798 -17.61 -39.56 -9.81
CA ALA A 798 -18.30 -40.73 -10.32
C ALA A 798 -19.80 -40.46 -10.49
N ALA A 799 -20.43 -39.79 -9.51
CA ALA A 799 -21.82 -39.36 -9.59
C ALA A 799 -22.08 -38.32 -10.71
N GLU A 800 -21.06 -37.56 -11.12
CA GLU A 800 -21.11 -36.64 -12.27
C GLU A 800 -20.89 -37.34 -13.63
N GLY A 801 -20.58 -38.64 -13.62
CA GLY A 801 -20.46 -39.49 -14.81
C GLY A 801 -19.03 -39.81 -15.26
N VAL A 802 -18.01 -39.58 -14.42
CA VAL A 802 -16.65 -40.07 -14.68
C VAL A 802 -16.57 -41.56 -14.37
N THR A 803 -16.02 -42.36 -15.29
CA THR A 803 -15.80 -43.79 -15.08
C THR A 803 -14.40 -44.03 -14.54
N PHE A 804 -14.26 -44.87 -13.52
CA PHE A 804 -12.97 -45.23 -12.93
C PHE A 804 -12.68 -46.72 -13.12
N THR A 805 -11.48 -47.05 -13.58
CA THR A 805 -11.00 -48.43 -13.76
C THR A 805 -9.74 -48.62 -12.91
N ALA A 806 -9.91 -49.23 -11.74
CA ALA A 806 -8.82 -49.60 -10.85
C ALA A 806 -8.16 -50.93 -11.30
N ASN A 807 -6.98 -51.24 -10.75
CA ASN A 807 -6.17 -52.41 -11.10
C ASN A 807 -5.87 -52.53 -12.61
N ALA A 808 -5.69 -51.39 -13.28
CA ALA A 808 -5.35 -51.32 -14.70
C ALA A 808 -3.95 -50.69 -14.85
N HIS A 809 -2.91 -51.52 -14.91
CA HIS A 809 -1.54 -51.08 -15.16
C HIS A 809 -1.30 -50.94 -16.67
N VAL A 810 -1.83 -49.86 -17.22
CA VAL A 810 -1.73 -49.55 -18.65
C VAL A 810 -0.26 -49.48 -19.11
N GLY A 811 0.07 -50.25 -20.15
CA GLY A 811 1.45 -50.47 -20.61
C GLY A 811 2.08 -51.77 -20.10
N VAL A 812 1.43 -52.49 -19.17
CA VAL A 812 1.92 -53.72 -18.55
C VAL A 812 0.90 -54.84 -18.67
N ASP A 813 -0.26 -54.72 -18.01
CA ASP A 813 -1.35 -55.72 -18.05
C ASP A 813 -2.58 -55.27 -18.84
N VAL A 814 -2.66 -53.97 -19.19
CA VAL A 814 -3.64 -53.40 -20.10
C VAL A 814 -2.93 -52.72 -21.28
N ASP A 815 -3.31 -53.03 -22.52
CA ASP A 815 -2.66 -52.48 -23.72
C ASP A 815 -3.05 -51.01 -23.97
N ALA A 816 -2.05 -50.13 -24.03
CA ALA A 816 -2.27 -48.71 -24.29
C ALA A 816 -2.78 -48.42 -25.70
N ASN A 817 -2.42 -49.25 -26.69
CA ASN A 817 -2.85 -49.06 -28.08
C ASN A 817 -4.31 -49.46 -28.29
N GLU A 818 -4.80 -50.47 -27.56
CA GLU A 818 -6.21 -50.81 -27.53
C GLU A 818 -7.04 -49.66 -26.97
N ILE A 819 -6.66 -49.10 -25.81
CA ILE A 819 -7.32 -47.93 -25.22
C ILE A 819 -7.34 -46.77 -26.22
N ARG A 820 -6.25 -46.57 -26.97
CA ARG A 820 -6.14 -45.51 -27.97
C ARG A 820 -7.11 -45.70 -29.12
N SER A 821 -7.32 -46.94 -29.56
CA SER A 821 -8.25 -47.23 -30.66
C SER A 821 -9.72 -47.01 -30.27
N GLN A 822 -10.04 -47.09 -28.98
CA GLN A 822 -11.40 -46.98 -28.44
C GLN A 822 -11.78 -45.55 -28.01
N ASN A 823 -10.82 -44.63 -27.98
CA ASN A 823 -11.02 -43.26 -27.48
C ASN A 823 -10.57 -42.22 -28.51
N ASP A 824 -11.29 -41.09 -28.59
CA ASP A 824 -10.90 -39.97 -29.45
C ASP A 824 -9.56 -39.34 -29.01
N ALA A 825 -9.24 -39.40 -27.71
CA ALA A 825 -7.99 -38.90 -27.15
C ALA A 825 -7.52 -39.67 -25.91
N ILE A 826 -6.21 -39.64 -25.67
CA ILE A 826 -5.57 -40.13 -24.44
C ILE A 826 -4.83 -38.99 -23.74
N ILE A 827 -4.94 -38.92 -22.41
CA ILE A 827 -4.07 -38.10 -21.55
C ILE A 827 -3.21 -39.02 -20.68
N ILE A 828 -1.90 -38.90 -20.81
CA ILE A 828 -0.92 -39.54 -19.93
C ILE A 828 -0.72 -38.61 -18.72
N ALA A 829 -1.11 -39.08 -17.53
CA ALA A 829 -1.01 -38.38 -16.25
C ALA A 829 -0.46 -39.31 -15.15
N THR A 830 0.47 -40.18 -15.52
CA THR A 830 1.05 -41.22 -14.65
C THR A 830 1.95 -40.69 -13.55
N GLY A 831 2.41 -39.44 -13.67
CA GLY A 831 3.37 -38.80 -12.76
C GLY A 831 4.81 -39.31 -12.93
N ALA A 832 5.72 -38.81 -12.09
CA ALA A 832 7.10 -39.28 -12.04
C ALA A 832 7.23 -40.40 -11.00
N THR A 833 7.15 -41.66 -11.44
CA THR A 833 7.12 -42.82 -10.53
C THR A 833 8.47 -43.48 -10.33
N TRP A 834 9.48 -43.18 -11.16
CA TRP A 834 10.78 -43.86 -11.11
C TRP A 834 11.69 -43.25 -10.02
N PRO A 835 12.00 -43.96 -8.93
CA PRO A 835 12.77 -43.41 -7.82
C PRO A 835 14.26 -43.26 -8.16
N ARG A 836 14.92 -42.29 -7.52
CA ARG A 836 16.38 -42.17 -7.54
C ARG A 836 16.99 -43.19 -6.57
N ASP A 837 17.90 -44.00 -7.09
CA ASP A 837 18.59 -45.04 -6.31
C ASP A 837 19.99 -44.60 -5.85
N LEU A 838 20.43 -45.16 -4.73
CA LEU A 838 21.74 -44.89 -4.12
C LEU A 838 22.65 -46.12 -4.27
N LYS A 839 23.42 -46.15 -5.36
CA LYS A 839 24.29 -47.28 -5.72
C LYS A 839 25.65 -47.19 -5.04
N ILE A 840 25.67 -47.43 -3.74
CA ILE A 840 26.89 -47.56 -2.92
C ILE A 840 27.07 -49.02 -2.47
N PRO A 841 28.26 -49.45 -2.02
CA PRO A 841 28.48 -50.83 -1.55
C PRO A 841 27.47 -51.23 -0.47
N GLY A 842 26.94 -52.47 -0.55
CA GLY A 842 25.95 -53.01 0.39
C GLY A 842 24.50 -52.61 0.10
N ARG A 843 24.21 -51.93 -1.03
CA ARG A 843 22.85 -51.51 -1.43
C ARG A 843 21.86 -52.68 -1.57
N GLU A 844 22.36 -53.87 -1.84
CA GLU A 844 21.63 -55.13 -2.01
C GLU A 844 21.21 -55.81 -0.70
N LEU A 845 21.64 -55.29 0.46
CA LEU A 845 21.28 -55.85 1.77
C LEU A 845 19.78 -55.71 2.05
N ASN A 846 19.23 -56.69 2.79
CA ASN A 846 17.85 -56.64 3.26
C ASN A 846 17.66 -55.48 4.27
N GLY A 847 16.48 -54.86 4.24
CA GLY A 847 16.15 -53.70 5.09
C GLY A 847 16.42 -52.34 4.44
N ILE A 848 16.82 -52.30 3.16
CA ILE A 848 16.99 -51.06 2.39
C ILE A 848 15.87 -50.94 1.35
N HIS A 849 14.97 -49.97 1.53
CA HIS A 849 13.76 -49.81 0.73
C HIS A 849 13.64 -48.41 0.13
N PHE A 850 12.92 -48.27 -0.99
CA PHE A 850 12.50 -46.93 -1.43
C PHE A 850 11.39 -46.41 -0.52
N ALA A 851 11.34 -45.09 -0.34
CA ALA A 851 10.34 -44.44 0.51
C ALA A 851 8.90 -44.80 0.11
N MET A 852 8.62 -44.89 -1.20
CA MET A 852 7.28 -45.21 -1.69
C MET A 852 6.86 -46.65 -1.40
N ASP A 853 7.78 -47.62 -1.38
CA ASP A 853 7.47 -49.00 -1.01
C ASP A 853 6.98 -49.07 0.44
N PHE A 854 7.62 -48.30 1.32
CA PHE A 854 7.27 -48.18 2.73
C PHE A 854 5.93 -47.48 2.93
N LEU A 855 5.74 -46.29 2.35
CA LEU A 855 4.53 -45.49 2.54
C LEU A 855 3.30 -46.14 1.92
N GLN A 856 3.41 -46.68 0.69
CA GLN A 856 2.30 -47.32 -0.01
C GLN A 856 1.84 -48.59 0.69
N ALA A 857 2.79 -49.47 1.08
CA ALA A 857 2.45 -50.69 1.79
C ALA A 857 1.81 -50.40 3.16
N ASN A 858 2.32 -49.40 3.89
CA ASN A 858 1.73 -48.95 5.15
C ASN A 858 0.29 -48.48 4.96
N THR A 859 0.05 -47.53 4.05
CA THR A 859 -1.31 -47.00 3.84
C THR A 859 -2.28 -48.08 3.37
N LYS A 860 -1.85 -48.98 2.50
CA LYS A 860 -2.69 -50.10 2.06
C LYS A 860 -3.05 -51.03 3.22
N SER A 861 -2.09 -51.48 4.01
CA SER A 861 -2.32 -52.35 5.17
C SER A 861 -3.18 -51.66 6.24
N LEU A 862 -3.00 -50.35 6.44
CA LEU A 862 -3.82 -49.53 7.34
C LEU A 862 -5.29 -49.47 6.89
N LEU A 863 -5.54 -49.25 5.60
CA LEU A 863 -6.90 -49.18 5.06
C LEU A 863 -7.58 -50.56 4.99
N ASP A 864 -6.82 -51.62 4.72
CA ASP A 864 -7.35 -52.98 4.56
C ASP A 864 -7.62 -53.66 5.91
N SER A 865 -6.81 -53.38 6.94
CA SER A 865 -6.79 -54.18 8.17
C SER A 865 -6.37 -53.44 9.45
N GLU A 866 -6.22 -52.11 9.41
CA GLU A 866 -5.64 -51.34 10.52
C GLU A 866 -4.24 -51.87 10.95
N LEU A 867 -3.43 -52.30 9.97
CA LEU A 867 -2.11 -52.92 10.16
C LEU A 867 -2.12 -54.33 10.80
N ALA A 868 -3.29 -54.93 11.03
CA ALA A 868 -3.39 -56.26 11.63
C ALA A 868 -2.88 -57.39 10.72
N ASP A 869 -2.91 -57.20 9.40
CA ASP A 869 -2.46 -58.20 8.43
C ASP A 869 -0.93 -58.32 8.33
N SER A 870 -0.18 -57.41 8.96
CA SER A 870 1.28 -57.32 8.90
C SER A 870 1.87 -57.23 7.48
N LYS A 871 1.07 -56.81 6.48
CA LYS A 871 1.50 -56.65 5.08
C LYS A 871 2.07 -55.25 4.83
N TYR A 872 2.98 -54.82 5.69
CA TYR A 872 3.68 -53.54 5.57
C TYR A 872 5.14 -53.69 6.03
N ILE A 873 5.98 -52.74 5.64
CA ILE A 873 7.36 -52.69 6.09
C ILE A 873 7.37 -52.14 7.52
N ASN A 874 7.62 -53.02 8.50
CA ASN A 874 7.52 -52.69 9.91
C ASN A 874 8.79 -51.98 10.42
N ALA A 875 8.60 -50.81 11.06
CA ALA A 875 9.66 -49.99 11.66
C ALA A 875 9.71 -50.07 13.20
N LYS A 876 8.80 -50.82 13.83
CA LYS A 876 8.72 -50.99 15.28
C LYS A 876 10.02 -51.54 15.85
N ASP A 877 10.49 -50.95 16.95
CA ASP A 877 11.70 -51.33 17.69
C ASP A 877 13.01 -51.32 16.87
N LYS A 878 13.01 -50.72 15.67
CA LYS A 878 14.16 -50.63 14.76
C LYS A 878 14.85 -49.26 14.80
N HIS A 879 16.15 -49.24 14.52
CA HIS A 879 16.90 -48.05 14.16
C HIS A 879 16.63 -47.69 12.69
N VAL A 880 15.89 -46.60 12.46
CA VAL A 880 15.50 -46.16 11.12
C VAL A 880 16.38 -45.02 10.64
N VAL A 881 16.93 -45.15 9.43
CA VAL A 881 17.62 -44.06 8.74
C VAL A 881 16.89 -43.70 7.45
N VAL A 882 16.54 -42.42 7.31
CA VAL A 882 15.90 -41.87 6.11
C VAL A 882 16.95 -41.07 5.33
N ILE A 883 17.24 -41.45 4.09
CA ILE A 883 18.26 -40.78 3.25
C ILE A 883 17.56 -39.91 2.21
N GLY A 884 17.77 -38.60 2.32
CA GLY A 884 17.12 -37.60 1.47
C GLY A 884 16.00 -36.86 2.20
N GLY A 885 15.91 -35.56 1.93
CA GLY A 885 14.97 -34.64 2.56
C GLY A 885 13.58 -34.54 1.95
N GLY A 886 12.96 -33.39 2.22
CA GLY A 886 11.67 -32.98 1.68
C GLY A 886 10.47 -33.70 2.30
N ASP A 887 9.30 -33.47 1.72
CA ASP A 887 8.03 -33.97 2.24
C ASP A 887 8.01 -35.50 2.36
N THR A 888 8.51 -36.21 1.35
CA THR A 888 8.58 -37.69 1.37
C THR A 888 9.46 -38.22 2.49
N GLY A 889 10.60 -37.58 2.75
CA GLY A 889 11.48 -37.94 3.87
C GLY A 889 10.78 -37.72 5.21
N ASN A 890 10.17 -36.56 5.41
CA ASN A 890 9.42 -36.25 6.62
C ASN A 890 8.20 -37.18 6.82
N ASP A 891 7.55 -37.61 5.73
CA ASP A 891 6.45 -38.57 5.77
C ASP A 891 6.92 -39.99 6.18
N CYS A 892 8.12 -40.39 5.78
CA CYS A 892 8.77 -41.61 6.27
C CYS A 892 9.10 -41.52 7.77
N ILE A 893 9.60 -40.37 8.22
CA ILE A 893 9.89 -40.10 9.64
C ILE A 893 8.61 -40.24 10.47
N GLY A 894 7.55 -39.51 10.12
CA GLY A 894 6.29 -39.50 10.86
C GLY A 894 5.58 -40.86 10.90
N THR A 895 5.66 -41.63 9.80
CA THR A 895 5.14 -43.01 9.74
C THR A 895 5.97 -43.94 10.63
N SER A 896 7.30 -43.81 10.62
CA SER A 896 8.19 -44.62 11.47
C SER A 896 7.97 -44.35 12.97
N MET A 897 7.71 -43.10 13.34
CA MET A 897 7.34 -42.74 14.72
C MET A 897 6.06 -43.47 15.18
N ARG A 898 5.04 -43.54 14.32
CA ARG A 898 3.76 -44.22 14.63
C ARG A 898 3.89 -45.72 14.76
N HIS A 899 4.82 -46.35 14.05
CA HIS A 899 5.15 -47.77 14.25
C HIS A 899 5.85 -48.05 15.58
N GLY A 900 6.40 -47.02 16.25
CA GLY A 900 7.22 -47.19 17.46
C GLY A 900 8.67 -47.51 17.16
N ALA A 901 9.27 -46.82 16.18
CA ALA A 901 10.70 -46.95 15.89
C ALA A 901 11.56 -46.65 17.12
N ARG A 902 12.67 -47.40 17.28
CA ARG A 902 13.60 -47.23 18.41
C ARG A 902 14.41 -45.94 18.31
N SER A 903 14.78 -45.55 17.09
CA SER A 903 15.37 -44.24 16.78
C SER A 903 15.10 -43.89 15.32
N VAL A 904 15.02 -42.60 15.01
CA VAL A 904 14.89 -42.11 13.63
C VAL A 904 15.94 -41.03 13.37
N VAL A 905 16.73 -41.21 12.30
CA VAL A 905 17.72 -40.22 11.83
C VAL A 905 17.47 -39.95 10.35
N ASN A 906 17.61 -38.70 9.92
CA ASN A 906 17.43 -38.29 8.53
C ASN A 906 18.72 -37.64 8.00
N PHE A 907 19.25 -38.15 6.90
CA PHE A 907 20.45 -37.61 6.26
C PHE A 907 20.10 -36.61 5.16
N GLU A 908 20.63 -35.41 5.30
CA GLU A 908 20.53 -34.33 4.33
C GLU A 908 21.92 -34.00 3.77
N LEU A 909 22.07 -34.14 2.46
CA LEU A 909 23.34 -33.88 1.79
C LEU A 909 23.70 -32.39 1.80
N LEU A 910 22.68 -31.52 1.75
CA LEU A 910 22.86 -30.07 1.66
C LEU A 910 23.02 -29.43 3.05
N PRO A 911 23.61 -28.23 3.13
CA PRO A 911 23.68 -27.46 4.37
C PRO A 911 22.29 -27.09 4.91
N GLN A 912 22.22 -26.85 6.22
CA GLN A 912 21.01 -26.35 6.87
C GLN A 912 20.57 -25.01 6.22
N PRO A 913 19.30 -24.89 5.80
CA PRO A 913 18.77 -23.63 5.31
C PRO A 913 18.84 -22.52 6.39
N PRO A 914 18.98 -21.24 5.99
CA PRO A 914 19.04 -20.13 6.94
C PRO A 914 17.69 -19.90 7.65
N ALA A 915 17.71 -19.24 8.81
CA ALA A 915 16.49 -18.90 9.55
C ALA A 915 15.62 -17.83 8.84
N THR A 916 16.26 -16.96 8.05
CA THR A 916 15.62 -15.88 7.28
C THR A 916 16.03 -15.96 5.81
N ARG A 917 15.30 -15.24 4.93
CA ARG A 917 15.60 -15.24 3.48
C ARG A 917 17.00 -14.69 3.23
N ALA A 918 17.79 -15.43 2.45
CA ALA A 918 19.06 -14.94 1.92
C ALA A 918 18.84 -13.93 0.78
N LEU A 919 19.88 -13.14 0.46
CA LEU A 919 19.85 -12.12 -0.60
C LEU A 919 19.51 -12.69 -1.99
N ASP A 920 19.84 -13.96 -2.23
CA ASP A 920 19.55 -14.68 -3.49
C ASP A 920 18.17 -15.35 -3.52
N ASN A 921 17.35 -15.22 -2.47
CA ASN A 921 15.95 -15.66 -2.42
C ASN A 921 15.00 -14.51 -2.05
N PRO A 922 14.88 -13.48 -2.93
CA PRO A 922 14.07 -12.31 -2.65
C PRO A 922 12.57 -12.64 -2.59
N TRP A 923 11.84 -11.89 -1.77
CA TRP A 923 10.38 -11.85 -1.86
C TRP A 923 9.98 -11.33 -3.26
N PRO A 924 8.92 -11.86 -3.92
CA PRO A 924 7.88 -12.77 -3.42
C PRO A 924 8.11 -14.27 -3.69
N GLN A 925 9.34 -14.72 -3.96
CA GLN A 925 9.60 -16.13 -4.23
C GLN A 925 9.27 -17.03 -3.03
N PHE A 926 9.10 -18.35 -3.23
CA PHE A 926 8.95 -19.28 -2.11
C PHE A 926 10.15 -19.18 -1.14
N PRO A 927 9.91 -19.05 0.18
CA PRO A 927 10.99 -18.88 1.16
C PRO A 927 11.78 -20.17 1.34
N ARG A 928 13.08 -20.10 1.03
CA ARG A 928 14.08 -21.15 1.30
C ARG A 928 14.71 -20.92 2.66
N VAL A 929 13.94 -21.18 3.71
CA VAL A 929 14.33 -21.00 5.11
C VAL A 929 14.16 -22.31 5.88
N PHE A 930 14.81 -22.42 7.03
CA PHE A 930 14.67 -23.56 7.92
C PHE A 930 13.21 -23.70 8.37
N LYS A 931 12.64 -24.89 8.18
CA LYS A 931 11.27 -25.23 8.58
C LYS A 931 11.28 -26.54 9.36
N VAL A 932 10.48 -26.57 10.41
CA VAL A 932 10.17 -27.77 11.18
C VAL A 932 8.77 -28.22 10.73
N ASP A 933 8.63 -29.50 10.46
CA ASP A 933 7.38 -30.11 10.02
C ASP A 933 6.95 -31.16 11.07
N TYR A 934 5.81 -31.82 10.88
CA TYR A 934 5.20 -32.67 11.90
C TYR A 934 6.10 -33.85 12.32
N GLY A 935 6.76 -34.54 11.39
CA GLY A 935 7.64 -35.67 11.69
C GLY A 935 8.91 -35.21 12.42
N HIS A 936 9.49 -34.09 12.01
CA HIS A 936 10.63 -33.47 12.70
C HIS A 936 10.31 -33.15 14.17
N SER A 937 9.16 -32.51 14.42
CA SER A 937 8.71 -32.16 15.78
C SER A 937 8.33 -33.38 16.61
N GLU A 938 7.75 -34.43 16.01
CA GLU A 938 7.46 -35.69 16.70
C GLU A 938 8.73 -36.40 17.20
N VAL A 939 9.78 -36.46 16.38
CA VAL A 939 11.08 -37.02 16.79
C VAL A 939 11.73 -36.15 17.87
N GLN A 940 11.74 -34.83 17.69
CA GLN A 940 12.34 -33.91 18.64
C GLN A 940 11.71 -34.01 20.03
N ASP A 941 10.38 -34.08 20.11
CA ASP A 941 9.68 -34.19 21.40
C ASP A 941 9.85 -35.56 22.05
N HIS A 942 9.92 -36.64 21.26
CA HIS A 942 10.06 -38.01 21.79
C HIS A 942 11.51 -38.35 22.20
N PHE A 943 12.49 -37.91 21.42
CA PHE A 943 13.90 -38.28 21.57
C PHE A 943 14.83 -37.12 22.01
N GLY A 944 14.31 -35.90 22.12
CA GLY A 944 15.05 -34.73 22.60
C GLY A 944 15.97 -34.07 21.57
N LYS A 945 15.96 -34.49 20.30
CA LYS A 945 16.79 -33.91 19.23
C LYS A 945 16.10 -33.91 17.86
N ASP A 946 16.41 -32.92 17.02
CA ASP A 946 15.97 -32.91 15.62
C ASP A 946 16.54 -34.16 14.90
N PRO A 947 15.74 -34.87 14.08
CA PRO A 947 16.22 -36.08 13.42
C PRO A 947 17.25 -35.80 12.32
N ARG A 948 17.35 -34.56 11.82
CA ARG A 948 18.13 -34.24 10.62
C ARG A 948 19.60 -34.02 10.93
N GLU A 949 20.43 -34.75 10.18
CA GLU A 949 21.86 -34.57 10.10
C GLU A 949 22.20 -33.94 8.74
N PHE A 950 22.67 -32.69 8.76
CA PHE A 950 23.03 -31.95 7.56
C PHE A 950 24.47 -32.24 7.12
N CYS A 951 24.75 -31.96 5.85
CA CYS A 951 26.06 -32.15 5.25
C CYS A 951 26.58 -33.59 5.39
N VAL A 952 25.70 -34.58 5.23
CA VAL A 952 26.05 -36.01 5.36
C VAL A 952 26.07 -36.68 4.00
N LEU A 953 27.16 -37.40 3.71
CA LEU A 953 27.31 -38.25 2.54
C LEU A 953 27.45 -39.71 2.98
N SER A 954 26.54 -40.58 2.51
CA SER A 954 26.61 -42.03 2.74
C SER A 954 27.69 -42.69 1.87
N LYS A 955 28.55 -43.51 2.46
CA LYS A 955 29.68 -44.18 1.79
C LYS A 955 29.40 -45.65 1.47
N ASP A 956 28.90 -46.41 2.45
CA ASP A 956 28.53 -47.82 2.29
C ASP A 956 27.53 -48.27 3.36
N PHE A 957 26.80 -49.35 3.05
CA PHE A 957 25.92 -50.06 3.96
C PHE A 957 26.65 -51.27 4.57
N VAL A 958 26.59 -51.41 5.89
CA VAL A 958 27.30 -52.45 6.64
C VAL A 958 26.38 -53.63 6.93
N ALA A 959 26.82 -54.85 6.62
CA ALA A 959 26.06 -56.08 6.85
C ALA A 959 26.11 -56.55 8.32
N ASP A 960 25.02 -57.18 8.79
CA ASP A 960 24.95 -57.87 10.09
C ASP A 960 25.59 -59.28 10.08
N GLY A 961 25.98 -59.78 8.90
CA GLY A 961 26.49 -61.13 8.68
C GLY A 961 25.42 -62.15 8.25
N ASN A 962 24.13 -61.81 8.32
CA ASN A 962 22.99 -62.62 7.90
C ASN A 962 22.29 -62.06 6.65
N GLY A 963 22.91 -61.08 5.98
CA GLY A 963 22.37 -60.43 4.78
C GLY A 963 21.44 -59.25 5.05
N ASN A 964 21.33 -58.77 6.29
CA ASN A 964 20.58 -57.55 6.62
C ASN A 964 21.53 -56.37 6.84
N VAL A 965 21.00 -55.16 6.68
CA VAL A 965 21.71 -53.93 7.08
C VAL A 965 21.82 -53.85 8.61
N LYS A 966 23.01 -53.49 9.08
CA LYS A 966 23.32 -53.20 10.50
C LYS A 966 23.55 -51.71 10.74
N GLY A 967 23.94 -50.97 9.71
CA GLY A 967 24.23 -49.55 9.79
C GLY A 967 24.81 -48.98 8.51
N ILE A 968 25.16 -47.70 8.57
CA ILE A 968 25.65 -46.91 7.43
C ILE A 968 26.91 -46.17 7.86
N ASN A 969 27.98 -46.30 7.07
CA ASN A 969 29.15 -45.45 7.19
C ASN A 969 28.92 -44.15 6.42
N THR A 970 29.18 -43.01 7.06
CA THR A 970 29.00 -41.70 6.47
C THR A 970 30.24 -40.83 6.63
N VAL A 971 30.34 -39.77 5.85
CA VAL A 971 31.35 -38.71 6.00
C VAL A 971 30.66 -37.36 5.93
N ARG A 972 31.17 -36.35 6.64
CA ARG A 972 30.67 -34.99 6.52
C ARG A 972 31.22 -34.35 5.24
N VAL A 973 30.41 -33.50 4.60
CA VAL A 973 30.78 -32.75 3.40
C VAL A 973 30.66 -31.25 3.61
N GLU A 974 31.52 -30.49 2.94
CA GLU A 974 31.45 -29.04 2.86
C GLU A 974 31.07 -28.63 1.44
N TRP A 975 30.11 -27.71 1.34
CA TRP A 975 29.65 -27.15 0.08
C TRP A 975 30.20 -25.73 -0.09
N THR A 976 31.04 -25.53 -1.10
CA THR A 976 31.61 -24.22 -1.46
C THR A 976 31.12 -23.78 -2.83
N LYS A 977 31.05 -22.48 -3.10
CA LYS A 977 30.79 -21.96 -4.45
C LYS A 977 32.12 -21.57 -5.11
N ASP A 978 32.33 -21.97 -6.35
CA ASP A 978 33.47 -21.53 -7.15
C ASP A 978 33.33 -20.05 -7.56
N ALA A 979 34.36 -19.48 -8.19
CA ALA A 979 34.38 -18.08 -8.65
C ALA A 979 33.28 -17.74 -9.70
N VAL A 980 32.63 -18.76 -10.27
CA VAL A 980 31.53 -18.64 -11.24
C VAL A 980 30.18 -18.96 -10.57
N GLY A 981 30.17 -19.21 -9.25
CA GLY A 981 29.00 -19.49 -8.45
C GLY A 981 28.50 -20.95 -8.48
N ARG A 982 29.27 -21.90 -9.04
CA ARG A 982 28.89 -23.32 -9.05
C ARG A 982 29.23 -23.98 -7.72
N TRP A 983 28.34 -24.84 -7.26
CA TRP A 983 28.54 -25.61 -6.04
C TRP A 983 29.58 -26.72 -6.24
N ASN A 984 30.53 -26.80 -5.31
CA ASN A 984 31.55 -27.83 -5.23
C ASN A 984 31.49 -28.51 -3.85
N MET A 985 31.43 -29.83 -3.85
CA MET A 985 31.33 -30.66 -2.64
C MET A 985 32.71 -31.21 -2.29
N LYS A 986 33.10 -31.10 -1.02
CA LYS A 986 34.37 -31.63 -0.52
C LYS A 986 34.14 -32.47 0.74
N GLU A 987 34.70 -33.67 0.80
CA GLU A 987 34.67 -34.50 2.01
C GLU A 987 35.56 -33.88 3.11
N VAL A 988 35.07 -33.88 4.35
CA VAL A 988 35.80 -33.40 5.52
C VAL A 988 36.61 -34.57 6.09
N ALA A 989 37.94 -34.49 6.02
CA ALA A 989 38.81 -35.57 6.47
C ALA A 989 38.67 -35.81 8.00
N GLY A 990 38.60 -37.08 8.42
CA GLY A 990 38.46 -37.46 9.84
C GLY A 990 37.04 -37.31 10.39
N SER A 991 36.03 -37.10 9.53
CA SER A 991 34.62 -36.97 9.91
C SER A 991 33.79 -38.22 9.65
N GLU A 992 34.46 -39.36 9.46
CA GLU A 992 33.82 -40.64 9.27
C GLU A 992 33.02 -41.05 10.51
N GLU A 993 31.75 -41.38 10.32
CA GLU A 993 30.80 -41.67 11.41
C GLU A 993 29.94 -42.88 11.04
N PHE A 994 29.77 -43.81 11.98
CA PHE A 994 28.91 -44.99 11.83
C PHE A 994 27.56 -44.75 12.50
N PHE A 995 26.48 -44.91 11.73
CA PHE A 995 25.11 -44.82 12.23
C PHE A 995 24.45 -46.21 12.24
N PRO A 996 23.97 -46.71 13.40
CA PRO A 996 23.18 -47.94 13.46
C PRO A 996 21.88 -47.82 12.64
N ALA A 997 21.56 -48.85 11.86
CA ALA A 997 20.36 -48.90 11.03
C ALA A 997 19.91 -50.34 10.80
N ASP A 998 18.67 -50.65 11.20
CA ASP A 998 17.98 -51.91 10.88
C ASP A 998 17.01 -51.73 9.71
N LEU A 999 16.66 -50.47 9.39
CA LEU A 999 15.79 -50.09 8.29
C LEU A 999 16.30 -48.80 7.65
N VAL A 1000 16.55 -48.82 6.35
CA VAL A 1000 16.96 -47.66 5.56
C VAL A 1000 15.89 -47.33 4.53
N LEU A 1001 15.47 -46.07 4.49
CA LEU A 1001 14.45 -45.56 3.56
C LEU A 1001 15.06 -44.52 2.63
N LEU A 1002 15.03 -44.78 1.32
CA LEU A 1002 15.59 -43.88 0.30
C LEU A 1002 14.51 -42.91 -0.22
N SER A 1003 14.62 -41.63 0.14
CA SER A 1003 13.72 -40.52 -0.23
C SER A 1003 14.43 -39.45 -1.08
N MET A 1004 15.24 -39.87 -2.05
CA MET A 1004 16.11 -38.99 -2.86
C MET A 1004 15.42 -38.36 -4.10
N GLY A 1005 14.10 -38.44 -4.19
CA GLY A 1005 13.30 -37.93 -5.31
C GLY A 1005 13.12 -38.92 -6.48
N PHE A 1006 12.49 -38.45 -7.56
CA PHE A 1006 12.10 -39.23 -8.72
C PHE A 1006 12.71 -38.68 -10.02
N LEU A 1007 12.89 -39.52 -11.03
CA LEU A 1007 13.51 -39.14 -12.32
C LEU A 1007 12.49 -38.83 -13.42
N GLY A 1008 11.45 -39.64 -13.56
CA GLY A 1008 10.46 -39.52 -14.64
C GLY A 1008 9.37 -40.61 -14.57
N PRO A 1009 8.46 -40.67 -15.55
CA PRO A 1009 7.45 -41.72 -15.65
C PRO A 1009 8.07 -43.08 -16.02
N GLU A 1010 7.33 -44.16 -15.75
CA GLU A 1010 7.65 -45.50 -16.26
C GLU A 1010 7.66 -45.56 -17.80
N ASP A 1011 8.64 -46.28 -18.32
CA ASP A 1011 8.99 -46.29 -19.74
C ASP A 1011 8.11 -47.25 -20.59
N THR A 1012 7.41 -48.20 -19.97
CA THR A 1012 6.60 -49.21 -20.67
C THR A 1012 5.46 -48.58 -21.47
N LEU A 1013 4.68 -47.69 -20.85
CA LEU A 1013 3.59 -46.96 -21.50
C LEU A 1013 4.12 -46.03 -22.60
N VAL A 1014 5.20 -45.32 -22.32
CA VAL A 1014 5.84 -44.36 -23.25
C VAL A 1014 6.28 -45.09 -24.52
N LYS A 1015 6.91 -46.25 -24.37
CA LYS A 1015 7.33 -47.12 -25.48
C LYS A 1015 6.15 -47.65 -26.28
N GLN A 1016 5.10 -48.16 -25.62
CA GLN A 1016 3.93 -48.69 -26.33
C GLN A 1016 3.21 -47.63 -27.17
N LEU A 1017 3.11 -46.40 -26.68
CA LEU A 1017 2.48 -45.28 -27.40
C LEU A 1017 3.45 -44.55 -28.35
N ALA A 1018 4.73 -44.91 -28.37
CA ALA A 1018 5.78 -44.29 -29.18
C ALA A 1018 5.89 -42.75 -29.00
N VAL A 1019 5.68 -42.27 -27.78
CA VAL A 1019 5.82 -40.85 -27.43
C VAL A 1019 7.28 -40.51 -27.10
N LYS A 1020 7.73 -39.33 -27.52
CA LYS A 1020 9.11 -38.88 -27.28
C LYS A 1020 9.31 -38.43 -25.83
N GLN A 1021 10.51 -38.66 -25.32
CA GLN A 1021 10.99 -38.13 -24.04
C GLN A 1021 12.14 -37.15 -24.23
N ASP A 1022 12.29 -36.21 -23.30
CA ASP A 1022 13.42 -35.30 -23.22
C ASP A 1022 14.66 -35.97 -22.60
N GLY A 1023 15.79 -35.24 -22.54
CA GLY A 1023 17.04 -35.74 -21.95
C GLY A 1023 16.99 -36.01 -20.43
N ARG A 1024 15.87 -35.72 -19.77
CA ARG A 1024 15.59 -36.01 -18.36
C ARG A 1024 14.53 -37.09 -18.19
N SER A 1025 14.14 -37.79 -19.26
CA SER A 1025 13.08 -38.82 -19.30
C SER A 1025 11.64 -38.32 -19.13
N ASN A 1026 11.38 -37.01 -19.14
CA ASN A 1026 10.01 -36.49 -19.14
C ASN A 1026 9.39 -36.63 -20.53
N ILE A 1027 8.06 -36.75 -20.63
CA ILE A 1027 7.36 -36.78 -21.91
C ILE A 1027 7.44 -35.39 -22.57
N GLU A 1028 8.02 -35.35 -23.77
CA GLU A 1028 8.28 -34.10 -24.48
C GLU A 1028 6.98 -33.45 -24.98
N THR A 1029 6.76 -32.19 -24.59
CA THR A 1029 5.66 -31.35 -25.09
C THR A 1029 6.17 -29.97 -25.50
N PRO A 1030 5.69 -29.38 -26.62
CA PRO A 1030 6.08 -28.02 -27.00
C PRO A 1030 5.68 -26.99 -25.92
N LYS A 1031 6.49 -25.95 -25.74
CA LYS A 1031 6.22 -24.89 -24.75
C LYS A 1031 4.82 -24.29 -24.94
N GLY A 1032 4.00 -24.33 -23.88
CA GLY A 1032 2.63 -23.82 -23.88
C GLY A 1032 1.59 -24.78 -24.49
N LYS A 1033 1.97 -26.02 -24.81
CA LYS A 1033 1.06 -27.06 -25.32
C LYS A 1033 1.18 -28.34 -24.47
N TYR A 1034 0.12 -29.13 -24.46
CA TYR A 1034 0.06 -30.45 -23.79
C TYR A 1034 0.04 -31.62 -24.78
N SER A 1035 0.01 -31.34 -26.09
CA SER A 1035 0.10 -32.35 -27.15
C SER A 1035 1.50 -32.93 -27.21
N THR A 1036 1.59 -34.27 -27.28
CA THR A 1036 2.86 -34.99 -27.43
C THR A 1036 3.30 -35.04 -28.91
N SER A 1037 4.35 -35.82 -29.20
CA SER A 1037 4.77 -36.16 -30.56
C SER A 1037 3.75 -37.00 -31.34
N VAL A 1038 2.75 -37.57 -30.67
CA VAL A 1038 1.76 -38.48 -31.25
C VAL A 1038 0.38 -37.83 -31.26
N SER A 1039 -0.25 -37.78 -32.44
CA SER A 1039 -1.58 -37.19 -32.60
C SER A 1039 -2.64 -37.94 -31.77
N GLY A 1040 -3.50 -37.19 -31.08
CA GLY A 1040 -4.52 -37.71 -30.17
C GLY A 1040 -3.99 -38.09 -28.78
N VAL A 1041 -2.67 -37.99 -28.54
CA VAL A 1041 -2.03 -38.29 -27.25
C VAL A 1041 -1.49 -37.01 -26.62
N PHE A 1042 -1.92 -36.77 -25.39
CA PHE A 1042 -1.54 -35.63 -24.57
C PHE A 1042 -0.81 -36.11 -23.32
N ALA A 1043 0.01 -35.25 -22.72
CA ALA A 1043 0.65 -35.51 -21.43
C ALA A 1043 0.43 -34.34 -20.48
N ALA A 1044 0.22 -34.61 -19.20
CA ALA A 1044 -0.05 -33.61 -18.17
C ALA A 1044 0.50 -34.05 -16.78
N GLY A 1045 0.71 -33.08 -15.88
CA GLY A 1045 1.22 -33.35 -14.53
C GLY A 1045 2.72 -33.63 -14.48
N ASP A 1046 3.16 -34.41 -13.48
CA ASP A 1046 4.58 -34.61 -13.18
C ASP A 1046 5.33 -35.52 -14.17
N CYS A 1047 4.64 -36.09 -15.15
CA CYS A 1047 5.26 -36.93 -16.19
C CYS A 1047 5.85 -36.14 -17.37
N ARG A 1048 5.64 -34.81 -17.43
CA ARG A 1048 6.01 -33.93 -18.56
C ARG A 1048 6.89 -32.76 -18.17
#